data_AF-A0AA36J6N7-F1
#
_entry.id   AF-A0AA36J6N7-F1
#
_cell.length_a   1.000
_cell.length_b   1.000
_cell.length_c   1.000
_cell.angle_alpha   90.00
_cell.angle_beta   90.00
_cell.angle_gamma   90.00
#
_symmetry.space_group_name_H-M   'P 1'
#
loop_
_entity.id
_entity.type
_entity.pdbx_description
1 polymer ?
#
loop_
_entity_poly.entity_id
_entity_poly.type
_entity_poly.pdbx_seq_one_letter_code
_entity_poly.pdbx_strand_id
1 'polypeptide(L)'
;MINPLGGTTPIADYKTELNQFLQRHCKKPLTKSDIVYTCSKFDAQCQAIVKLNCLDGQEYAGHLCYDQKSAEKSAAEQALQANILLVQATKAAAGAPKRANPSAEDPAAKKARLENAANPADNAKTELNSMIGKIAKKVLLKGETVYVANKIGAEFQATVQSSALPGEWAERAWAGELAPTKQKAEQSAAAQALQDIKADEELMAEANKSNPKSKGSGGGGWGSSKKADWAKMMAMMKEFMKSGGKALREPVGEDFVTGECVEWKGKFGWIKPDIPVEHDAAKWRDGKVWVSMKDLIGVEELAEGQRVLFKIYAPELALAKGQQTSSWYGAPQLLVQECCDPSGSAAKFFQRPPSGPEVESVELQWLAAFVDHCKAKGLDSPILQQLLLSVLCEHAEADPHGPAVQGLLDESARLPQELASRICEAAKGSESSESPAPCFLLPRLSGALVTLTALDSHELAQDLGPDGLLDVAKSATVASSWTATLETSRPGIRQELCEQEKDQVIQNLSAVWKALGKASATGVLRPSWERRLLRSKLEELKDRLPKPMRASVRDALVSWGGATKSSSGVGRLLEYISWGALGFLLLAISSEDGVGILRFHVVPDAWQPLIKETCCSSELCVWRNSSPSMTHPRLPLLLSGMRLLTF
;
A
#
# COMPACT_ATOMS: atom_id res chain seq x y z
N MET A 1 -19.29 -8.02 14.17
CA MET A 1 -18.22 -7.06 13.86
C MET A 1 -16.98 -7.88 13.59
N ILE A 2 -16.63 -8.09 12.33
CA ILE A 2 -15.65 -9.10 11.90
C ILE A 2 -14.49 -8.35 11.23
N ASN A 3 -13.28 -8.49 11.77
CA ASN A 3 -12.05 -7.93 11.22
C ASN A 3 -11.63 -8.72 9.96
N PRO A 4 -11.26 -8.07 8.84
CA PRO A 4 -10.85 -8.74 7.62
C PRO A 4 -9.35 -9.07 7.60
N LEU A 5 -9.02 -10.31 7.23
CA LEU A 5 -7.69 -10.81 6.82
C LEU A 5 -7.63 -10.72 5.27
N GLY A 6 -6.56 -10.39 4.57
CA GLY A 6 -5.16 -10.21 4.92
C GLY A 6 -4.30 -10.36 3.64
N GLY A 7 -4.22 -9.31 2.83
CA GLY A 7 -3.17 -9.15 1.83
C GLY A 7 -2.06 -8.31 2.44
N THR A 8 -0.92 -8.91 2.81
CA THR A 8 0.19 -8.16 3.40
C THR A 8 0.92 -7.35 2.33
N THR A 9 0.40 -6.16 2.04
CA THR A 9 1.25 -5.08 1.52
C THR A 9 2.43 -4.91 2.49
N PRO A 10 3.63 -4.51 2.01
CA PRO A 10 4.76 -4.27 2.89
C PRO A 10 4.30 -3.30 3.99
N ILE A 11 4.22 -3.80 5.22
CA ILE A 11 3.58 -3.13 6.36
C ILE A 11 4.20 -1.74 6.47
N ALA A 12 3.50 -0.73 5.95
CA ALA A 12 3.94 0.64 6.00
C ALA A 12 4.10 1.01 7.48
N ASP A 13 5.29 1.49 7.85
CA ASP A 13 5.54 1.86 9.24
C ASP A 13 4.91 3.23 9.50
N TYR A 14 3.60 3.23 9.82
CA TYR A 14 2.81 4.43 10.10
C TYR A 14 3.43 5.33 11.18
N LYS A 15 4.19 4.76 12.13
CA LYS A 15 4.94 5.55 13.12
C LYS A 15 6.03 6.39 12.46
N THR A 16 6.72 5.82 11.48
CA THR A 16 7.75 6.52 10.70
C THR A 16 7.12 7.58 9.79
N GLU A 17 6.00 7.29 9.12
CA GLU A 17 5.30 8.28 8.28
C GLU A 17 4.76 9.45 9.11
N LEU A 18 4.14 9.18 10.27
CA LEU A 18 3.68 10.21 11.21
C LEU A 18 4.83 11.10 11.69
N ASN A 19 5.98 10.51 12.03
CA ASN A 19 7.16 11.27 12.44
C ASN A 19 7.69 12.16 11.31
N GLN A 20 7.76 11.64 10.08
CA GLN A 20 8.17 12.43 8.91
C GLN A 20 7.20 13.58 8.61
N PHE A 21 5.89 13.33 8.71
CA PHE A 21 4.86 14.36 8.56
C PHE A 21 5.03 15.48 9.58
N LEU A 22 5.12 15.13 10.87
CA LEU A 22 5.22 16.10 11.95
C LEU A 22 6.54 16.90 11.91
N GLN A 23 7.66 16.28 11.51
CA GLN A 23 8.93 17.01 11.32
C GLN A 23 8.82 18.07 10.22
N ARG A 24 8.12 17.75 9.12
CA ARG A 24 7.88 18.69 8.01
C ARG A 24 6.91 19.79 8.42
N HIS A 25 5.85 19.43 9.15
CA HIS A 25 4.83 20.37 9.60
C HIS A 25 5.39 21.37 10.60
N CYS A 26 6.12 20.91 11.63
CA CYS A 26 6.66 21.76 12.68
C CYS A 26 7.98 22.45 12.30
N LYS A 27 8.62 22.06 11.19
CA LYS A 27 9.93 22.58 10.72
C LYS A 27 11.05 22.51 11.79
N LYS A 28 10.94 21.58 12.72
CA LYS A 28 11.93 21.34 13.79
C LYS A 28 12.12 19.83 13.99
N PRO A 29 13.31 19.38 14.45
CA PRO A 29 13.49 17.99 14.89
C PRO A 29 12.53 17.67 16.04
N LEU A 30 11.80 16.57 15.92
CA LEU A 30 10.87 16.14 16.99
C LEU A 30 11.63 15.46 18.12
N THR A 31 11.21 15.78 19.34
CA THR A 31 11.66 15.17 20.59
C THR A 31 10.67 14.11 21.06
N LYS A 32 11.06 13.28 22.04
CA LYS A 32 10.16 12.28 22.63
C LYS A 32 8.96 12.89 23.36
N SER A 33 9.03 14.16 23.74
CA SER A 33 7.90 14.88 24.33
C SER A 33 6.92 15.40 23.28
N ASP A 34 7.28 15.49 21.99
CA ASP A 34 6.37 16.00 20.96
C ASP A 34 5.33 14.95 20.53
N ILE A 35 5.63 13.65 20.70
CA ILE A 35 4.74 12.52 20.39
C ILE A 35 4.77 11.54 21.57
N VAL A 36 3.64 11.37 22.25
CA VAL A 36 3.53 10.45 23.40
C VAL A 36 2.51 9.36 23.07
N TYR A 37 2.91 8.09 23.20
CA TYR A 37 2.01 6.95 23.06
C TYR A 37 1.66 6.41 24.44
N THR A 38 0.37 6.28 24.71
CA THR A 38 -0.16 5.66 25.93
C THR A 38 -0.89 4.39 25.54
N CYS A 39 -0.44 3.23 26.03
CA CYS A 39 -1.09 1.95 25.74
C CYS A 39 -1.85 1.47 26.98
N SER A 40 -3.11 1.10 26.79
CA SER A 40 -3.98 0.49 27.80
C SER A 40 -4.35 -0.93 27.37
N LYS A 41 -4.26 -1.89 28.28
CA LYS A 41 -4.62 -3.29 28.04
C LYS A 41 -6.09 -3.52 28.40
N PHE A 42 -6.86 -4.04 27.46
CA PHE A 42 -8.26 -4.41 27.60
C PHE A 42 -8.39 -5.91 27.32
N ASP A 43 -8.47 -6.71 28.40
CA ASP A 43 -8.49 -8.18 28.34
C ASP A 43 -7.32 -8.79 27.55
N ALA A 44 -7.61 -9.41 26.41
CA ALA A 44 -6.63 -10.02 25.49
C ALA A 44 -6.14 -9.05 24.40
N GLN A 45 -6.62 -7.81 24.39
CA GLN A 45 -6.30 -6.79 23.39
C GLN A 45 -5.65 -5.57 24.05
N CYS A 46 -4.96 -4.77 23.25
CA CYS A 46 -4.32 -3.52 23.62
C CYS A 46 -4.89 -2.40 22.76
N GLN A 47 -5.16 -1.25 23.36
CA GLN A 47 -5.47 -0.01 22.65
C GLN A 47 -4.38 1.01 22.96
N ALA A 48 -3.89 1.70 21.93
CA ALA A 48 -2.96 2.79 22.12
C ALA A 48 -3.63 4.12 21.75
N ILE A 49 -3.28 5.17 22.47
CA ILE A 49 -3.63 6.56 22.18
C ILE A 49 -2.32 7.29 21.87
N VAL A 50 -2.26 8.01 20.76
CA VAL A 50 -1.14 8.89 20.42
C VAL A 50 -1.53 10.34 20.69
N LYS A 51 -0.74 11.02 21.52
CA LYS A 51 -0.85 12.45 21.84
C LYS A 51 0.21 13.23 21.08
N LEU A 52 -0.22 14.21 20.30
CA LEU A 52 0.61 15.07 19.48
C LEU A 52 0.76 16.43 20.16
N ASN A 53 1.71 16.56 21.09
CA ASN A 53 1.97 17.83 21.78
C ASN A 53 2.44 18.95 20.84
N CYS A 54 2.95 18.58 19.66
CA CYS A 54 3.31 19.52 18.61
C CYS A 54 2.13 20.03 17.76
N LEU A 55 0.93 19.45 17.92
CA LEU A 55 -0.33 19.86 17.31
C LEU A 55 -1.36 20.13 18.42
N ASP A 56 -1.06 21.10 19.29
CA ASP A 56 -1.94 21.55 20.38
C ASP A 56 -2.41 20.43 21.34
N GLY A 57 -1.63 19.35 21.44
CA GLY A 57 -1.93 18.24 22.35
C GLY A 57 -3.07 17.34 21.89
N GLN A 58 -3.42 17.34 20.59
CA GLN A 58 -4.45 16.46 20.02
C GLN A 58 -4.16 14.97 20.28
N GLU A 59 -5.20 14.21 20.58
CA GLU A 59 -5.11 12.79 20.94
C GLU A 59 -5.92 11.92 19.97
N TYR A 60 -5.33 10.83 19.52
CA TYR A 60 -5.93 9.90 18.56
C TYR A 60 -5.85 8.47 19.10
N ALA A 61 -7.01 7.85 19.30
CA ALA A 61 -7.11 6.47 19.75
C ALA A 61 -7.08 5.50 18.55
N GLY A 62 -6.15 4.54 18.59
CA GLY A 62 -6.10 3.44 17.63
C GLY A 62 -7.17 2.37 17.87
N HIS A 63 -7.28 1.43 16.95
CA HIS A 63 -8.12 0.24 17.11
C HIS A 63 -7.53 -0.73 18.13
N LEU A 64 -8.40 -1.56 18.73
CA LEU A 64 -7.99 -2.66 19.59
C LEU A 64 -7.21 -3.70 18.77
N CYS A 65 -5.98 -3.98 19.20
CA CYS A 65 -5.08 -4.92 18.54
C CYS A 65 -4.56 -5.94 19.56
N TYR A 66 -4.16 -7.13 19.13
CA TYR A 66 -3.62 -8.14 20.06
C TYR A 66 -2.27 -7.74 20.69
N ASP A 67 -1.47 -6.95 19.97
CA ASP A 67 -0.14 -6.52 20.42
C ASP A 67 -0.06 -5.01 20.64
N GLN A 68 0.70 -4.59 21.66
CA GLN A 68 0.99 -3.17 21.91
C GLN A 68 1.58 -2.46 20.67
N LYS A 69 2.49 -3.10 19.94
CA LYS A 69 3.12 -2.51 18.75
C LYS A 69 2.12 -2.25 17.62
N SER A 70 1.17 -3.17 17.44
CA SER A 70 0.11 -3.05 16.44
C SER A 70 -0.91 -1.98 16.84
N ALA A 71 -1.24 -1.90 18.14
CA ALA A 71 -2.09 -0.84 18.69
C ALA A 71 -1.46 0.55 18.47
N GLU A 72 -0.16 0.72 18.74
CA GLU A 72 0.57 1.97 18.50
C GLU A 72 0.60 2.36 17.01
N LYS A 73 0.77 1.39 16.11
CA LYS A 73 0.70 1.63 14.66
C LYS A 73 -0.69 2.09 14.23
N SER A 74 -1.74 1.47 14.77
CA SER A 74 -3.12 1.86 14.48
C SER A 74 -3.42 3.28 14.99
N ALA A 75 -2.93 3.65 16.18
CA ALA A 75 -3.07 5.02 16.68
C ALA A 75 -2.37 6.04 15.78
N ALA A 76 -1.18 5.70 15.26
CA ALA A 76 -0.46 6.55 14.31
C ALA A 76 -1.18 6.69 12.96
N GLU A 77 -1.81 5.63 12.47
CA GLU A 77 -2.65 5.66 11.28
C GLU A 77 -3.87 6.57 11.46
N GLN A 78 -4.58 6.47 12.59
CA GLN A 78 -5.71 7.34 12.92
C GLN A 78 -5.30 8.82 12.97
N ALA A 79 -4.13 9.11 13.55
CA ALA A 79 -3.58 10.47 13.55
C ALA A 79 -3.26 10.99 12.14
N LEU A 80 -2.72 10.15 11.24
CA LEU A 80 -2.46 10.52 9.85
C LEU A 80 -3.74 10.76 9.06
N GLN A 81 -4.75 9.90 9.24
CA GLN A 81 -6.06 10.02 8.58
C GLN A 81 -6.79 11.30 8.99
N ALA A 82 -6.82 11.61 10.28
CA ALA A 82 -7.45 12.84 10.77
C ALA A 82 -6.74 14.12 10.26
N ASN A 83 -5.44 14.03 9.96
CA ASN A 83 -4.63 15.15 9.47
C ASN A 83 -4.34 15.06 7.97
N ILE A 84 -5.15 14.32 7.19
CA ILE A 84 -4.86 14.04 5.78
C ILE A 84 -4.68 15.30 4.92
N LEU A 85 -5.44 16.36 5.18
CA LEU A 85 -5.32 17.64 4.49
C LEU A 85 -3.98 18.33 4.76
N LEU A 86 -3.50 18.29 6.01
CA LEU A 86 -2.20 18.82 6.39
C LEU A 86 -1.05 17.97 5.82
N VAL A 87 -1.23 16.65 5.79
CA VAL A 87 -0.28 15.71 5.17
C VAL A 87 -0.12 16.02 3.67
N GLN A 88 -1.22 16.24 2.96
CA GLN A 88 -1.19 16.61 1.54
C GLN A 88 -0.52 17.98 1.32
N ALA A 89 -0.85 18.99 2.14
CA ALA A 89 -0.24 20.31 2.06
C ALA A 89 1.28 20.28 2.30
N THR A 90 1.75 19.51 3.30
CA THR A 90 3.19 19.37 3.58
C THR A 90 3.94 18.58 2.50
N LYS A 91 3.30 17.57 1.89
CA LYS A 91 3.86 16.84 0.73
C LYS A 91 3.97 17.75 -0.50
N ALA A 92 2.97 18.59 -0.77
CA ALA A 92 3.00 19.56 -1.87
C ALA A 92 4.11 20.61 -1.69
N ALA A 93 4.31 21.13 -0.47
CA ALA A 93 5.37 22.09 -0.18
C ALA A 93 6.79 21.50 -0.35
N ALA A 94 6.96 20.20 -0.11
CA ALA A 94 8.24 19.51 -0.30
C ALA A 94 8.57 19.24 -1.78
N GLY A 95 7.56 19.24 -2.66
CA GLY A 95 7.70 19.01 -4.10
C GLY A 95 8.15 20.24 -4.90
N ALA A 96 8.20 21.42 -4.29
CA ALA A 96 8.78 22.59 -4.95
C ALA A 96 10.29 22.32 -5.19
N PRO A 97 10.78 22.39 -6.45
CA PRO A 97 12.18 22.13 -6.73
C PRO A 97 13.00 23.08 -5.88
N LYS A 98 13.80 22.52 -4.94
CA LYS A 98 14.79 23.29 -4.19
C LYS A 98 15.53 24.14 -5.21
N ARG A 99 15.32 25.46 -5.17
CA ARG A 99 16.05 26.43 -6.02
C ARG A 99 17.51 26.01 -5.97
N ALA A 100 18.05 25.70 -7.15
CA ALA A 100 19.46 25.40 -7.29
C ALA A 100 20.23 26.50 -6.55
N ASN A 101 21.06 26.10 -5.59
CA ASN A 101 21.88 26.99 -4.79
C ASN A 101 22.63 27.93 -5.75
N PRO A 102 22.45 29.26 -5.69
CA PRO A 102 23.13 30.18 -6.59
C PRO A 102 24.56 30.39 -6.07
N SER A 103 25.45 29.45 -6.36
CA SER A 103 26.89 29.70 -6.37
C SER A 103 27.56 28.70 -7.31
N ALA A 104 27.65 29.08 -8.59
CA ALA A 104 28.62 28.49 -9.50
C ALA A 104 30.01 29.04 -9.09
N GLU A 105 30.57 28.46 -8.03
CA GLU A 105 32.00 28.54 -7.76
C GLU A 105 32.69 27.27 -8.25
N ASP A 106 33.91 27.48 -8.73
CA ASP A 106 34.79 26.57 -9.44
C ASP A 106 34.89 25.17 -8.77
N PRO A 107 34.64 24.06 -9.50
CA PRO A 107 34.71 22.70 -8.94
C PRO A 107 36.08 22.32 -8.35
N ALA A 108 37.15 23.04 -8.70
CA ALA A 108 38.47 22.84 -8.10
C ALA A 108 38.55 23.31 -6.62
N ALA A 109 37.87 24.39 -6.25
CA ALA A 109 37.83 24.90 -4.88
C ALA A 109 36.97 24.02 -3.95
N LYS A 110 35.95 23.35 -4.52
CA LYS A 110 35.06 22.45 -3.77
C LYS A 110 35.73 21.13 -3.39
N LYS A 111 36.67 20.63 -4.20
CA LYS A 111 37.45 19.41 -3.88
C LYS A 111 38.46 19.65 -2.75
N ALA A 112 39.12 20.81 -2.73
CA ALA A 112 40.04 21.19 -1.64
C ALA A 112 39.32 21.47 -0.30
N ARG A 113 38.03 21.86 -0.33
CA ARG A 113 37.23 22.06 0.89
C ARG A 113 36.57 20.77 1.40
N LEU A 114 36.41 19.75 0.55
CA LEU A 114 35.88 18.44 0.94
C LEU A 114 36.93 17.49 1.53
N GLU A 115 38.22 17.66 1.22
CA GLU A 115 39.29 16.89 1.88
C GLU A 115 39.60 17.34 3.31
N ASN A 116 39.07 18.50 3.76
CA ASN A 116 39.21 19.00 5.14
C ASN A 116 37.87 19.13 5.91
N ALA A 117 36.75 18.79 5.30
CA ALA A 117 35.47 18.72 6.00
C ALA A 117 35.26 17.29 6.50
N ALA A 118 35.80 16.99 7.69
CA ALA A 118 35.53 15.76 8.41
C ALA A 118 34.01 15.48 8.39
N ASN A 119 33.65 14.28 7.94
CA ASN A 119 32.26 13.85 7.84
C ASN A 119 31.62 14.03 9.23
N PRO A 120 30.51 14.78 9.41
CA PRO A 120 29.93 15.02 10.74
C PRO A 120 29.43 13.74 11.44
N ALA A 121 29.46 12.60 10.73
CA ALA A 121 29.22 11.27 11.29
C ALA A 121 30.45 10.64 11.98
N ASP A 122 31.67 11.08 11.65
CA ASP A 122 32.92 10.62 12.29
C ASP A 122 33.20 11.45 13.54
N ASN A 123 32.43 11.16 14.59
CA ASN A 123 32.59 11.78 15.90
C ASN A 123 33.66 11.00 16.70
N ALA A 124 34.58 11.68 17.38
CA ALA A 124 35.67 11.06 18.15
C ALA A 124 35.17 10.01 19.16
N LYS A 125 33.96 10.19 19.71
CA LYS A 125 33.27 9.18 20.52
C LYS A 125 33.03 7.83 19.82
N THR A 126 32.60 7.87 18.56
CA THR A 126 32.30 6.66 17.78
C THR A 126 33.58 5.91 17.44
N GLU A 127 34.64 6.64 17.09
CA GLU A 127 35.96 6.06 16.84
C GLU A 127 36.55 5.45 18.12
N LEU A 128 36.42 6.13 19.26
CA LEU A 128 36.87 5.63 20.56
C LEU A 128 36.15 4.33 20.94
N ASN A 129 34.81 4.29 20.86
CA ASN A 129 34.04 3.07 21.15
C ASN A 129 34.41 1.92 20.20
N SER A 130 34.66 2.22 18.93
CA SER A 130 35.10 1.22 17.97
C SER A 130 36.49 0.68 18.30
N MET A 131 37.41 1.54 18.77
CA MET A 131 38.75 1.14 19.19
C MET A 131 38.74 0.28 20.46
N ILE A 132 38.02 0.72 21.49
CA ILE A 132 37.87 -0.03 22.75
C ILE A 132 37.23 -1.40 22.48
N GLY A 133 36.21 -1.47 21.62
CA GLY A 133 35.59 -2.74 21.24
C GLY A 133 36.55 -3.72 20.54
N LYS A 134 37.50 -3.21 19.75
CA LYS A 134 38.55 -4.03 19.12
C LYS A 134 39.55 -4.56 20.15
N ILE A 135 40.00 -3.71 21.07
CA ILE A 135 40.93 -4.09 22.16
C ILE A 135 40.26 -5.11 23.08
N ALA A 136 39.03 -4.86 23.52
CA ALA A 136 38.30 -5.71 24.45
C ALA A 136 37.75 -7.00 23.81
N LYS A 137 37.77 -7.11 22.48
CA LYS A 137 37.25 -8.24 21.69
C LYS A 137 35.81 -8.64 22.02
N LYS A 138 35.00 -7.66 22.44
CA LYS A 138 33.58 -7.83 22.77
C LYS A 138 32.77 -6.62 22.33
N VAL A 139 31.46 -6.82 22.18
CA VAL A 139 30.52 -5.70 21.98
C VAL A 139 30.42 -4.94 23.30
N LEU A 140 30.69 -3.63 23.26
CA LEU A 140 30.64 -2.79 24.45
C LEU A 140 29.21 -2.70 24.98
N LEU A 141 29.06 -2.92 26.28
CA LEU A 141 27.78 -2.77 26.98
C LEU A 141 27.54 -1.32 27.38
N LYS A 142 26.27 -0.93 27.54
CA LYS A 142 25.90 0.41 27.99
C LYS A 142 26.43 0.63 29.41
N GLY A 143 27.31 1.62 29.55
CA GLY A 143 27.93 1.97 30.84
C GLY A 143 29.40 1.56 30.96
N GLU A 144 29.97 0.82 30.01
CA GLU A 144 31.41 0.48 30.04
C GLU A 144 32.29 1.69 29.68
N THR A 145 31.83 2.56 28.78
CA THR A 145 32.45 3.88 28.52
C THR A 145 31.62 4.96 29.19
N VAL A 146 32.17 5.58 30.24
CA VAL A 146 31.49 6.60 31.06
C VAL A 146 32.09 7.98 30.77
N TYR A 147 31.23 8.96 30.50
CA TYR A 147 31.60 10.37 30.37
C TYR A 147 31.05 11.15 31.56
N VAL A 148 31.91 11.86 32.28
CA VAL A 148 31.54 12.78 33.36
C VAL A 148 31.92 14.18 32.93
N ALA A 149 30.96 15.11 32.93
CA ALA A 149 31.21 16.51 32.56
C ALA A 149 30.95 17.42 33.74
N ASN A 150 31.98 18.17 34.14
CA ASN A 150 31.95 19.13 35.23
C ASN A 150 31.97 20.55 34.65
N LYS A 151 31.15 21.44 35.20
CA LYS A 151 31.16 22.85 34.82
C LYS A 151 32.23 23.58 35.63
N ILE A 152 33.20 24.20 34.97
CA ILE A 152 34.30 24.95 35.58
C ILE A 152 34.18 26.40 35.08
N GLY A 153 33.62 27.27 35.91
CA GLY A 153 33.32 28.65 35.52
C GLY A 153 32.26 28.74 34.41
N ALA A 154 32.61 29.37 33.29
CA ALA A 154 31.75 29.51 32.12
C ALA A 154 31.84 28.32 31.14
N GLU A 155 32.82 27.43 31.32
CA GLU A 155 33.13 26.34 30.41
C GLU A 155 32.85 24.97 31.06
N PHE A 156 32.92 23.92 30.25
CA PHE A 156 32.76 22.54 30.67
C PHE A 156 34.06 21.78 30.43
N GLN A 157 34.47 20.98 31.41
CA GLN A 157 35.50 19.96 31.24
C GLN A 157 34.83 18.59 31.33
N ALA A 158 35.16 17.68 30.43
CA ALA A 158 34.69 16.30 30.50
C ALA A 158 35.86 15.35 30.72
N THR A 159 35.60 14.28 31.46
CA THR A 159 36.49 13.13 31.61
C THR A 159 35.82 11.89 31.05
N VAL A 160 36.55 11.06 30.31
CA VAL A 160 36.08 9.75 29.85
C VAL A 160 36.88 8.64 30.53
N GLN A 161 36.21 7.56 30.93
CA GLN A 161 36.81 6.35 31.49
C GLN A 161 36.16 5.12 30.84
N SER A 162 36.94 4.06 30.58
CA SER A 162 36.42 2.85 29.96
C SER A 162 36.81 1.60 30.76
N SER A 163 35.86 1.00 31.48
CA SER A 163 36.08 -0.22 32.26
C SER A 163 36.28 -1.48 31.40
N ALA A 164 36.12 -1.38 30.08
CA ALA A 164 36.33 -2.49 29.15
C ALA A 164 37.79 -2.65 28.70
N LEU A 165 38.67 -1.69 29.00
CA LEU A 165 40.10 -1.79 28.68
C LEU A 165 40.84 -2.70 29.69
N PRO A 166 41.95 -3.35 29.30
CA PRO A 166 42.67 -4.26 30.18
C PRO A 166 43.56 -3.54 31.22
N GLY A 167 43.67 -4.11 32.42
CA GLY A 167 44.62 -3.65 33.45
C GLY A 167 44.37 -2.23 33.93
N GLU A 168 45.44 -1.46 34.13
CA GLU A 168 45.39 -0.08 34.64
C GLU A 168 44.66 0.88 33.67
N TRP A 169 44.53 0.50 32.39
CA TRP A 169 43.76 1.28 31.41
C TRP A 169 42.26 1.34 31.73
N ALA A 170 41.73 0.39 32.51
CA ALA A 170 40.33 0.43 32.98
C ALA A 170 40.09 1.56 34.00
N GLU A 171 41.12 1.90 34.79
CA GLU A 171 41.05 2.89 35.86
C GLU A 171 41.47 4.28 35.39
N ARG A 172 42.19 4.35 34.27
CA ARG A 172 42.63 5.62 33.67
C ARG A 172 41.43 6.43 33.17
N ALA A 173 41.38 7.69 33.59
CA ALA A 173 40.42 8.69 33.11
C ALA A 173 41.15 9.74 32.27
N TRP A 174 40.59 10.08 31.11
CA TRP A 174 41.13 11.11 30.21
C TRP A 174 40.29 12.37 30.30
N ALA A 175 40.90 13.45 30.80
CA ALA A 175 40.29 14.76 30.80
C ALA A 175 40.49 15.44 29.45
N GLY A 176 39.39 15.91 28.84
CA GLY A 176 39.42 16.78 27.67
C GLY A 176 39.74 18.23 28.04
N GLU A 177 39.93 19.04 27.01
CA GLU A 177 40.05 20.48 27.12
C GLU A 177 38.74 21.14 27.57
N LEU A 178 38.85 22.33 28.15
CA LEU A 178 37.70 23.17 28.47
C LEU A 178 37.00 23.59 27.18
N ALA A 179 35.68 23.44 27.15
CA ALA A 179 34.88 23.79 25.99
C ALA A 179 33.60 24.53 26.40
N PRO A 180 33.05 25.39 25.52
CA PRO A 180 31.85 26.17 25.84
C PRO A 180 30.59 25.29 25.98
N THR A 181 30.60 24.05 25.47
CA THR A 181 29.47 23.13 25.57
C THR A 181 29.92 21.76 26.07
N LYS A 182 29.05 21.11 26.86
CA LYS A 182 29.26 19.75 27.36
C LYS A 182 29.61 18.75 26.24
N GLN A 183 28.92 18.82 25.10
CA GLN A 183 29.18 17.92 23.97
C GLN A 183 30.59 18.08 23.40
N LYS A 184 31.09 19.33 23.26
CA LYS A 184 32.45 19.58 22.76
C LYS A 184 33.51 19.12 23.77
N ALA A 185 33.27 19.34 25.06
CA ALA A 185 34.16 18.85 26.12
C ALA A 185 34.26 17.31 26.07
N GLU A 186 33.14 16.61 25.89
CA GLU A 186 33.12 15.15 25.77
C GLU A 186 33.81 14.63 24.49
N GLN A 187 33.73 15.34 23.36
CA GLN A 187 34.49 14.99 22.16
C GLN A 187 35.99 15.19 22.36
N SER A 188 36.39 16.27 23.03
CA SER A 188 37.80 16.54 23.36
C SER A 188 38.36 15.44 24.27
N ALA A 189 37.63 15.04 25.32
CA ALA A 189 38.01 13.94 26.19
C ALA A 189 38.15 12.61 25.42
N ALA A 190 37.23 12.34 24.48
CA ALA A 190 37.30 11.16 23.64
C ALA A 190 38.52 11.18 22.70
N ALA A 191 38.87 12.34 22.14
CA ALA A 191 40.03 12.51 21.28
C ALA A 191 41.34 12.27 22.05
N GLN A 192 41.47 12.80 23.28
CA GLN A 192 42.64 12.56 24.12
C GLN A 192 42.79 11.09 24.49
N ALA A 193 41.70 10.41 24.87
CA ALA A 193 41.72 8.97 25.15
C ALA A 193 42.17 8.17 23.92
N LEU A 194 41.68 8.55 22.74
CA LEU A 194 41.99 7.88 21.49
C LEU A 194 43.46 8.08 21.07
N GLN A 195 44.01 9.27 21.32
CA GLN A 195 45.44 9.54 21.11
C GLN A 195 46.32 8.71 22.04
N ASP A 196 46.00 8.66 23.34
CA ASP A 196 46.74 7.86 24.33
C ASP A 196 46.68 6.36 23.99
N ILE A 197 45.51 5.83 23.61
CA ILE A 197 45.34 4.44 23.20
C ILE A 197 46.13 4.12 21.93
N LYS A 198 46.18 5.05 20.96
CA LYS A 198 46.96 4.86 19.72
C LYS A 198 48.47 4.97 19.94
N ALA A 199 48.90 5.69 20.98
CA ALA A 199 50.31 5.85 21.32
C ALA A 199 50.88 4.62 22.06
N ASP A 200 50.02 3.82 22.70
CA ASP A 200 50.44 2.60 23.39
C ASP A 200 50.55 1.42 22.41
N GLU A 201 51.78 0.89 22.27
CA GLU A 201 52.07 -0.20 21.33
C GLU A 201 51.40 -1.52 21.74
N GLU A 202 51.22 -1.78 23.05
CA GLU A 202 50.63 -3.03 23.54
C GLU A 202 49.12 -3.09 23.25
N LEU A 203 48.40 -2.00 23.50
CA LEU A 203 46.98 -1.87 23.17
C LEU A 203 46.74 -1.94 21.66
N MET A 204 47.58 -1.28 20.87
CA MET A 204 47.47 -1.34 19.41
C MET A 204 47.80 -2.73 18.86
N ALA A 205 48.75 -3.45 19.47
CA ALA A 205 48.99 -4.85 19.15
C ALA A 205 47.77 -5.72 19.49
N GLU A 206 47.12 -5.51 20.65
CA GLU A 206 45.91 -6.25 21.03
C GLU A 206 44.73 -5.97 20.09
N ALA A 207 44.52 -4.70 19.70
CA ALA A 207 43.50 -4.29 18.75
C ALA A 207 43.70 -4.93 17.37
N ASN A 208 44.95 -5.12 16.95
CA ASN A 208 45.33 -5.70 15.66
C ASN A 208 45.38 -7.24 15.67
N LYS A 209 45.39 -7.90 16.85
CA LYS A 209 45.24 -9.35 16.92
C LYS A 209 43.89 -9.71 16.33
N SER A 210 43.92 -10.25 15.12
CA SER A 210 42.73 -10.72 14.42
C SER A 210 41.92 -11.58 15.40
N ASN A 211 40.69 -11.15 15.68
CA ASN A 211 39.82 -11.83 16.64
C ASN A 211 39.87 -13.33 16.32
N PRO A 212 40.32 -14.21 17.25
CA PRO A 212 40.57 -15.61 16.94
C PRO A 212 39.32 -16.14 16.30
N LYS A 213 39.43 -16.39 14.99
CA LYS A 213 38.31 -16.71 14.10
C LYS A 213 37.53 -17.78 14.82
N SER A 214 36.36 -17.44 15.38
CA SER A 214 35.58 -18.39 16.15
C SER A 214 35.45 -19.60 15.23
N LYS A 215 35.99 -20.73 15.67
CA LYS A 215 36.06 -21.96 14.88
C LYS A 215 34.69 -22.64 14.85
N GLY A 216 33.65 -21.81 14.73
CA GLY A 216 32.25 -22.12 14.50
C GLY A 216 31.76 -21.15 13.43
N SER A 217 31.59 -21.67 12.21
CA SER A 217 30.90 -21.02 11.09
C SER A 217 31.60 -19.80 10.44
N GLY A 218 32.92 -19.87 10.23
CA GLY A 218 33.63 -18.98 9.30
C GLY A 218 33.52 -19.53 7.87
N GLY A 219 33.02 -18.79 6.88
CA GLY A 219 33.62 -17.53 6.44
C GLY A 219 35.01 -17.78 5.83
N GLY A 220 35.13 -18.85 5.03
CA GLY A 220 36.36 -19.26 4.36
C GLY A 220 36.52 -18.56 3.01
N GLY A 221 37.72 -18.02 2.79
CA GLY A 221 38.13 -17.43 1.52
C GLY A 221 37.90 -18.39 0.34
N TRP A 222 37.38 -17.82 -0.74
CA TRP A 222 36.89 -18.52 -1.91
C TRP A 222 38.06 -18.92 -2.80
N GLY A 223 38.66 -20.08 -2.51
CA GLY A 223 39.60 -20.72 -3.44
C GLY A 223 38.91 -21.04 -4.76
N SER A 224 39.58 -20.73 -5.87
CA SER A 224 39.11 -20.85 -7.27
C SER A 224 38.35 -22.16 -7.59
N SER A 225 38.71 -23.27 -6.96
CA SER A 225 38.08 -24.58 -7.20
C SER A 225 36.68 -24.74 -6.58
N LYS A 226 36.34 -24.03 -5.49
CA LYS A 226 34.98 -24.07 -4.88
C LYS A 226 34.03 -23.00 -5.42
N LYS A 227 34.48 -22.16 -6.37
CA LYS A 227 33.62 -21.16 -7.02
C LYS A 227 32.53 -21.81 -7.90
N ALA A 228 32.84 -22.96 -8.49
CA ALA A 228 31.86 -23.75 -9.24
C ALA A 228 30.77 -24.36 -8.34
N ASP A 229 31.16 -24.95 -7.20
CA ASP A 229 30.20 -25.55 -6.26
C ASP A 229 29.36 -24.50 -5.54
N TRP A 230 29.94 -23.36 -5.17
CA TRP A 230 29.19 -22.25 -4.59
C TRP A 230 28.28 -21.58 -5.62
N ALA A 231 28.68 -21.49 -6.89
CA ALA A 231 27.80 -21.01 -7.95
C ALA A 231 26.63 -21.97 -8.18
N LYS A 232 26.84 -23.30 -8.12
CA LYS A 232 25.77 -24.30 -8.15
C LYS A 232 24.85 -24.19 -6.93
N MET A 233 25.39 -24.06 -5.73
CA MET A 233 24.60 -23.96 -4.51
C MET A 233 23.85 -22.63 -4.44
N MET A 234 24.45 -21.52 -4.87
CA MET A 234 23.76 -20.23 -5.00
C MET A 234 22.76 -20.22 -6.14
N ALA A 235 22.98 -20.95 -7.23
CA ALA A 235 21.98 -21.12 -8.28
C ALA A 235 20.78 -21.88 -7.73
N MET A 236 21.01 -22.98 -7.00
CA MET A 236 19.96 -23.79 -6.39
C MET A 236 19.24 -23.04 -5.25
N MET A 237 19.96 -22.27 -4.44
CA MET A 237 19.38 -21.46 -3.36
C MET A 237 18.69 -20.20 -3.88
N LYS A 238 19.17 -19.63 -5.00
CA LYS A 238 18.50 -18.54 -5.72
C LYS A 238 17.28 -19.05 -6.45
N GLU A 239 17.28 -20.26 -7.01
CA GLU A 239 16.07 -20.93 -7.50
C GLU A 239 15.08 -21.17 -6.37
N PHE A 240 15.54 -21.69 -5.23
CA PHE A 240 14.72 -21.94 -4.05
C PHE A 240 14.11 -20.66 -3.44
N MET A 241 14.88 -19.56 -3.38
CA MET A 241 14.35 -18.26 -2.94
C MET A 241 13.44 -17.63 -4.00
N LYS A 242 13.74 -17.83 -5.29
CA LYS A 242 12.95 -17.30 -6.40
C LYS A 242 11.65 -18.08 -6.60
N SER A 243 11.57 -19.34 -6.15
CA SER A 243 10.33 -20.11 -6.01
C SER A 243 9.58 -19.83 -4.70
N GLY A 244 10.05 -18.88 -3.89
CA GLY A 244 9.40 -18.49 -2.62
C GLY A 244 9.49 -19.57 -1.52
N GLY A 245 10.47 -20.47 -1.58
CA GLY A 245 10.60 -21.59 -0.64
C GLY A 245 9.53 -22.67 -0.84
N LYS A 246 8.76 -22.63 -1.93
CA LYS A 246 7.91 -23.76 -2.34
C LYS A 246 8.83 -24.77 -3.03
N ALA A 247 9.30 -25.76 -2.28
CA ALA A 247 9.85 -26.98 -2.87
C ALA A 247 8.77 -27.58 -3.79
N LEU A 248 9.17 -28.02 -4.99
CA LEU A 248 8.31 -28.80 -5.87
C LEU A 248 7.87 -30.05 -5.09
N ARG A 249 6.56 -30.18 -4.95
CA ARG A 249 5.88 -31.17 -4.13
C ARG A 249 5.06 -32.02 -5.09
N GLU A 250 5.38 -33.30 -5.19
CA GLU A 250 4.60 -34.25 -5.99
C GLU A 250 3.47 -34.82 -5.13
N PRO A 251 2.22 -34.87 -5.63
CA PRO A 251 1.12 -35.46 -4.88
C PRO A 251 1.34 -36.97 -4.71
N VAL A 252 1.21 -37.45 -3.47
CA VAL A 252 1.23 -38.89 -3.15
C VAL A 252 -0.21 -39.41 -3.30
N GLY A 253 -0.60 -39.69 -4.55
CA GLY A 253 -1.95 -40.13 -4.91
C GLY A 253 -2.86 -39.03 -5.47
N GLU A 254 -3.94 -39.45 -6.15
CA GLU A 254 -4.90 -38.52 -6.77
C GLU A 254 -5.98 -38.06 -5.79
N ASP A 255 -6.36 -38.91 -4.84
CA ASP A 255 -7.52 -38.70 -3.96
C ASP A 255 -7.19 -37.92 -2.67
N PHE A 256 -8.22 -37.27 -2.12
CA PHE A 256 -8.16 -36.68 -0.79
C PHE A 256 -8.26 -37.76 0.28
N VAL A 257 -7.47 -37.61 1.35
CA VAL A 257 -7.40 -38.54 2.48
C VAL A 257 -8.01 -37.86 3.71
N THR A 258 -8.76 -38.61 4.51
CA THR A 258 -9.26 -38.14 5.82
C THR A 258 -8.29 -38.53 6.94
N GLY A 259 -8.25 -37.74 8.00
CA GLY A 259 -7.47 -38.07 9.20
C GLY A 259 -7.80 -37.16 10.38
N GLU A 260 -7.08 -37.36 11.47
CA GLU A 260 -7.28 -36.65 12.74
C GLU A 260 -6.01 -35.89 13.13
N CYS A 261 -6.15 -34.61 13.52
CA CYS A 261 -5.03 -33.83 14.03
C CYS A 261 -4.65 -34.35 15.43
N VAL A 262 -3.48 -34.97 15.56
CA VAL A 262 -3.04 -35.60 16.82
C VAL A 262 -2.36 -34.60 17.75
N GLU A 263 -1.64 -33.63 17.20
CA GLU A 263 -0.86 -32.67 17.98
C GLU A 263 -0.72 -31.37 17.17
N TRP A 264 -1.04 -30.22 17.78
CA TRP A 264 -0.87 -28.90 17.17
C TRP A 264 0.02 -28.00 18.03
N LYS A 265 1.07 -27.43 17.42
CA LYS A 265 2.09 -26.58 18.08
C LYS A 265 2.03 -25.13 17.60
N GLY A 266 0.81 -24.61 17.45
CA GLY A 266 0.54 -23.24 17.00
C GLY A 266 0.79 -23.01 15.51
N LYS A 267 2.02 -23.23 15.02
CA LYS A 267 2.38 -22.99 13.61
C LYS A 267 2.41 -24.24 12.75
N PHE A 268 2.40 -25.41 13.36
CA PHE A 268 2.45 -26.70 12.67
C PHE A 268 1.90 -27.80 13.57
N GLY A 269 1.54 -28.93 12.98
CA GLY A 269 1.04 -30.07 13.71
C GLY A 269 1.24 -31.37 12.96
N TRP A 270 0.64 -32.42 13.49
CA TRP A 270 0.70 -33.78 12.96
C TRP A 270 -0.71 -34.32 12.78
N ILE A 271 -1.00 -34.86 11.60
CA ILE A 271 -2.27 -35.50 11.29
C ILE A 271 -2.02 -37.00 11.12
N LYS A 272 -2.85 -37.84 11.76
CA LYS A 272 -2.85 -39.28 11.55
C LYS A 272 -3.91 -39.62 10.50
N PRO A 273 -3.52 -40.10 9.30
CA PRO A 273 -4.47 -40.55 8.29
C PRO A 273 -5.35 -41.69 8.82
N ASP A 274 -6.63 -41.72 8.43
CA ASP A 274 -7.54 -42.84 8.74
C ASP A 274 -7.09 -44.11 8.00
N ILE A 275 -6.64 -43.97 6.75
CA ILE A 275 -6.09 -45.05 5.92
C ILE A 275 -4.56 -44.89 5.88
N PRO A 276 -3.77 -45.89 6.31
CA PRO A 276 -2.32 -45.85 6.24
C PRO A 276 -1.82 -45.54 4.82
N VAL A 277 -0.89 -44.59 4.71
CA VAL A 277 -0.36 -44.14 3.42
C VAL A 277 0.75 -45.08 2.96
N GLU A 278 0.58 -45.74 1.81
CA GLU A 278 1.58 -46.62 1.20
C GLU A 278 2.69 -45.80 0.52
N HIS A 279 3.58 -45.22 1.33
CA HIS A 279 4.75 -44.49 0.83
C HIS A 279 5.95 -44.74 1.75
N ASP A 280 7.17 -44.85 1.22
CA ASP A 280 8.36 -45.13 2.03
C ASP A 280 8.63 -44.07 3.11
N ALA A 281 8.24 -42.82 2.83
CA ALA A 281 8.26 -41.72 3.78
C ALA A 281 7.30 -41.91 4.97
N ALA A 282 6.17 -42.62 4.79
CA ALA A 282 5.18 -42.84 5.83
C ALA A 282 5.65 -43.82 6.91
N LYS A 283 6.71 -44.59 6.66
CA LYS A 283 7.38 -45.44 7.69
C LYS A 283 7.99 -44.61 8.81
N TRP A 284 8.18 -43.31 8.59
CA TRP A 284 8.75 -42.38 9.56
C TRP A 284 7.63 -41.74 10.38
N ARG A 285 7.88 -41.54 11.69
CA ARG A 285 6.95 -40.85 12.61
C ARG A 285 5.58 -41.53 12.72
N ASP A 286 5.55 -42.87 12.72
CA ASP A 286 4.34 -43.69 12.91
C ASP A 286 3.21 -43.37 11.92
N GLY A 287 3.54 -43.06 10.66
CA GLY A 287 2.55 -42.76 9.63
C GLY A 287 1.88 -41.38 9.76
N LYS A 288 2.35 -40.51 10.66
CA LYS A 288 1.82 -39.15 10.83
C LYS A 288 2.30 -38.22 9.72
N VAL A 289 1.40 -37.39 9.22
CA VAL A 289 1.62 -36.38 8.18
C VAL A 289 1.85 -35.03 8.85
N TRP A 290 2.92 -34.34 8.48
CA TRP A 290 3.23 -33.00 8.99
C TRP A 290 2.39 -31.95 8.27
N VAL A 291 1.80 -31.01 9.00
CA VAL A 291 1.03 -29.88 8.46
C VAL A 291 1.60 -28.57 9.01
N SER A 292 1.65 -27.52 8.18
CA SER A 292 1.93 -26.16 8.65
C SER A 292 0.69 -25.27 8.56
N MET A 293 0.68 -24.20 9.36
CA MET A 293 -0.36 -23.16 9.33
C MET A 293 -0.59 -22.59 7.92
N LYS A 294 0.43 -22.56 7.06
CA LYS A 294 0.31 -22.05 5.69
C LYS A 294 -0.45 -22.98 4.74
N ASP A 295 -0.65 -24.23 5.14
CA ASP A 295 -1.32 -25.22 4.31
C ASP A 295 -2.79 -25.42 4.71
N LEU A 296 -3.26 -24.71 5.75
CA LEU A 296 -4.65 -24.65 6.18
C LEU A 296 -5.47 -23.73 5.26
N ILE A 297 -6.61 -24.22 4.78
CA ILE A 297 -7.59 -23.44 4.02
C ILE A 297 -8.84 -23.26 4.89
N GLY A 298 -9.18 -22.01 5.20
CA GLY A 298 -10.41 -21.66 5.94
C GLY A 298 -10.29 -21.65 7.47
N VAL A 299 -9.16 -22.08 8.04
CA VAL A 299 -8.91 -22.04 9.48
C VAL A 299 -7.48 -21.56 9.79
N GLU A 300 -7.28 -20.95 10.96
CA GLU A 300 -5.95 -20.48 11.39
C GLU A 300 -5.16 -21.53 12.19
N GLU A 301 -5.85 -22.40 12.94
CA GLU A 301 -5.27 -23.43 13.79
C GLU A 301 -6.13 -24.70 13.75
N LEU A 302 -5.53 -25.86 14.02
CA LEU A 302 -6.24 -27.13 14.17
C LEU A 302 -6.29 -27.52 15.65
N ALA A 303 -7.45 -27.96 16.12
CA ALA A 303 -7.58 -28.54 17.46
C ALA A 303 -7.11 -29.99 17.48
N GLU A 304 -6.48 -30.43 18.58
CA GLU A 304 -6.19 -31.85 18.78
C GLU A 304 -7.51 -32.65 18.82
N GLY A 305 -7.59 -33.72 18.02
CA GLY A 305 -8.80 -34.50 17.78
C GLY A 305 -9.65 -34.05 16.58
N GLN A 306 -9.32 -32.92 15.94
CA GLN A 306 -10.10 -32.41 14.80
C GLN A 306 -9.92 -33.29 13.56
N ARG A 307 -11.03 -33.72 12.96
CA ARG A 307 -11.03 -34.43 11.67
C ARG A 307 -10.81 -33.46 10.51
N VAL A 308 -9.98 -33.88 9.56
CA VAL A 308 -9.56 -33.06 8.43
C VAL A 308 -9.51 -33.87 7.14
N LEU A 309 -9.78 -33.21 6.01
CA LEU A 309 -9.66 -33.76 4.66
C LEU A 309 -8.48 -33.09 3.95
N PHE A 310 -7.55 -33.87 3.40
CA PHE A 310 -6.30 -33.32 2.90
C PHE A 310 -5.67 -34.12 1.78
N LYS A 311 -4.86 -33.47 0.95
CA LYS A 311 -4.06 -34.11 -0.09
C LYS A 311 -2.60 -34.17 0.33
N ILE A 312 -2.00 -35.36 0.23
CA ILE A 312 -0.62 -35.61 0.70
C ILE A 312 0.37 -35.28 -0.40
N TYR A 313 1.47 -34.64 -0.04
CA TYR A 313 2.55 -34.32 -0.97
C TYR A 313 3.89 -34.82 -0.46
N ALA A 314 4.68 -35.44 -1.34
CA ALA A 314 6.07 -35.79 -1.09
C ALA A 314 7.00 -34.74 -1.70
N PRO A 315 8.06 -34.32 -1.00
CA PRO A 315 9.09 -33.51 -1.63
C PRO A 315 9.85 -34.36 -2.67
N GLU A 316 10.06 -33.82 -3.86
CA GLU A 316 10.74 -34.48 -5.00
C GLU A 316 12.12 -35.06 -4.62
N LEU A 317 12.79 -34.45 -3.64
CA LEU A 317 14.09 -34.90 -3.11
C LEU A 317 14.04 -36.23 -2.33
N ALA A 318 12.87 -36.67 -1.86
CA ALA A 318 12.73 -37.94 -1.14
C ALA A 318 12.72 -39.16 -2.07
N LEU A 319 12.35 -38.99 -3.34
CA LEU A 319 12.28 -40.08 -4.33
C LEU A 319 13.64 -40.40 -4.97
N ALA A 320 14.53 -39.42 -5.09
CA ALA A 320 15.70 -39.56 -5.97
C ALA A 320 16.92 -40.27 -5.33
N LYS A 321 17.04 -40.32 -4.00
CA LYS A 321 18.24 -40.88 -3.35
C LYS A 321 17.86 -41.47 -2.00
N GLY A 322 18.04 -42.79 -1.82
CA GLY A 322 17.89 -43.51 -0.55
C GLY A 322 18.91 -43.09 0.53
N GLN A 323 19.02 -41.78 0.79
CA GLN A 323 19.99 -41.14 1.66
C GLN A 323 19.22 -40.47 2.80
N GLN A 324 19.39 -41.01 4.01
CA GLN A 324 18.80 -40.49 5.25
C GLN A 324 19.18 -39.02 5.44
N THR A 325 18.25 -38.11 5.19
CA THR A 325 18.32 -36.73 5.68
C THR A 325 17.16 -36.55 6.65
N SER A 326 17.47 -36.24 7.91
CA SER A 326 16.50 -36.16 9.01
C SER A 326 15.64 -34.89 8.99
N SER A 327 15.32 -34.33 7.82
CA SER A 327 14.57 -33.08 7.75
C SER A 327 13.58 -33.00 6.58
N TRP A 328 12.33 -32.76 6.96
CA TRP A 328 11.18 -32.26 6.19
C TRP A 328 10.45 -33.28 5.30
N TYR A 329 9.32 -33.77 5.81
CA TYR A 329 8.26 -34.39 5.01
C TYR A 329 7.22 -33.34 4.63
N GLY A 330 6.73 -33.43 3.40
CA GLY A 330 5.95 -32.42 2.70
C GLY A 330 4.58 -32.19 3.33
N ALA A 331 4.17 -30.92 3.36
CA ALA A 331 2.92 -30.51 3.96
C ALA A 331 1.72 -30.76 3.03
N PRO A 332 0.58 -31.21 3.57
CA PRO A 332 -0.63 -31.42 2.80
C PRO A 332 -1.40 -30.12 2.59
N GLN A 333 -2.07 -29.94 1.44
CA GLN A 333 -3.10 -28.91 1.31
C GLN A 333 -4.36 -29.42 2.02
N LEU A 334 -4.82 -28.67 3.02
CA LEU A 334 -5.93 -29.05 3.89
C LEU A 334 -7.17 -28.24 3.58
N LEU A 335 -8.27 -28.94 3.31
CA LEU A 335 -9.60 -28.35 3.28
C LEU A 335 -10.32 -28.80 4.55
N VAL A 336 -10.57 -27.86 5.46
CA VAL A 336 -11.29 -28.20 6.69
C VAL A 336 -12.77 -28.27 6.36
N GLN A 337 -13.28 -29.49 6.24
CA GLN A 337 -14.71 -29.73 6.24
C GLN A 337 -15.17 -29.72 7.69
N GLU A 338 -15.89 -28.67 8.10
CA GLU A 338 -16.71 -28.77 9.31
C GLU A 338 -17.72 -29.90 9.06
N CYS A 339 -17.52 -31.04 9.73
CA CYS A 339 -18.56 -32.05 9.84
C CYS A 339 -19.66 -31.47 10.72
N CYS A 340 -20.52 -30.65 10.13
CA CYS A 340 -21.85 -30.42 10.65
C CYS A 340 -22.55 -31.78 10.69
N ASP A 341 -23.10 -32.14 11.85
CA ASP A 341 -24.03 -33.26 12.00
C ASP A 341 -25.05 -33.26 10.84
N PRO A 342 -25.36 -34.41 10.22
CA PRO A 342 -26.20 -34.46 9.02
C PRO A 342 -27.71 -34.23 9.29
N SER A 343 -28.08 -33.41 10.27
CA SER A 343 -29.48 -33.14 10.64
C SER A 343 -30.00 -31.72 10.29
N GLY A 344 -29.24 -30.90 9.56
CA GLY A 344 -29.59 -29.50 9.27
C GLY A 344 -29.95 -29.19 7.81
N SER A 345 -31.16 -28.68 7.60
CA SER A 345 -31.82 -28.38 6.32
C SER A 345 -31.19 -27.21 5.51
N ALA A 346 -30.19 -27.48 4.67
CA ALA A 346 -29.62 -26.48 3.75
C ALA A 346 -29.39 -26.96 2.29
N ALA A 347 -29.84 -28.16 1.91
CA ALA A 347 -29.56 -28.76 0.60
C ALA A 347 -30.58 -28.44 -0.51
N LYS A 348 -31.36 -27.35 -0.41
CA LYS A 348 -32.37 -26.98 -1.43
C LYS A 348 -32.00 -25.81 -2.35
N PHE A 349 -30.82 -25.21 -2.22
CA PHE A 349 -30.48 -23.95 -2.93
C PHE A 349 -29.66 -24.10 -4.23
N PHE A 350 -29.31 -25.32 -4.66
CA PHE A 350 -28.59 -25.55 -5.92
C PHE A 350 -29.37 -26.50 -6.84
N GLN A 351 -30.43 -26.00 -7.45
CA GLN A 351 -30.94 -26.55 -8.71
C GLN A 351 -30.91 -25.43 -9.75
N ARG A 352 -30.26 -25.70 -10.89
CA ARG A 352 -30.10 -24.76 -12.01
C ARG A 352 -31.49 -24.35 -12.51
N PRO A 353 -31.85 -23.05 -12.52
CA PRO A 353 -33.14 -22.60 -13.02
C PRO A 353 -33.26 -22.87 -14.54
N PRO A 354 -34.49 -22.93 -15.08
CA PRO A 354 -34.73 -23.20 -16.50
C PRO A 354 -34.07 -22.13 -17.39
N SER A 355 -33.40 -22.57 -18.45
CA SER A 355 -32.67 -21.69 -19.40
C SER A 355 -33.64 -20.83 -20.23
N GLY A 356 -33.50 -19.51 -20.13
CA GLY A 356 -34.20 -18.52 -20.96
C GLY A 356 -33.54 -17.14 -20.86
N PRO A 357 -33.78 -16.23 -21.83
CA PRO A 357 -33.12 -14.91 -21.89
C PRO A 357 -33.38 -14.02 -20.66
N GLU A 358 -34.49 -14.23 -19.96
CA GLU A 358 -34.79 -13.56 -18.68
C GLU A 358 -33.90 -14.05 -17.52
N VAL A 359 -33.39 -15.28 -17.59
CA VAL A 359 -32.50 -15.82 -16.56
C VAL A 359 -31.10 -15.26 -16.72
N GLU A 360 -30.62 -15.13 -17.96
CA GLU A 360 -29.30 -14.54 -18.24
C GLU A 360 -29.21 -13.07 -17.82
N SER A 361 -30.28 -12.30 -18.01
CA SER A 361 -30.31 -10.88 -17.60
C SER A 361 -30.27 -10.72 -16.08
N VAL A 362 -31.02 -11.55 -15.35
CA VAL A 362 -31.03 -11.57 -13.88
C VAL A 362 -29.69 -12.05 -13.33
N GLU A 363 -29.06 -13.06 -13.95
CA GLU A 363 -27.73 -13.54 -13.55
C GLU A 363 -26.67 -12.45 -13.72
N LEU A 364 -26.68 -11.74 -14.85
CA LEU A 364 -25.73 -10.66 -15.13
C LEU A 364 -25.92 -9.47 -14.18
N GLN A 365 -27.18 -9.09 -13.92
CA GLN A 365 -27.53 -8.06 -12.96
C GLN A 365 -27.08 -8.43 -11.54
N TRP A 366 -27.32 -9.68 -11.14
CA TRP A 366 -26.92 -10.18 -9.82
C TRP A 366 -25.40 -10.21 -9.68
N LEU A 367 -24.68 -10.65 -10.71
CA LEU A 367 -23.22 -10.67 -10.71
C LEU A 367 -22.64 -9.25 -10.59
N ALA A 368 -23.16 -8.29 -11.37
CA ALA A 368 -22.75 -6.89 -11.27
C ALA A 368 -23.03 -6.30 -9.88
N ALA A 369 -24.25 -6.49 -9.37
CA ALA A 369 -24.64 -6.03 -8.04
C ALA A 369 -23.82 -6.68 -6.91
N PHE A 370 -23.48 -7.96 -7.05
CA PHE A 370 -22.63 -8.67 -6.11
C PHE A 370 -21.22 -8.07 -6.07
N VAL A 371 -20.61 -7.82 -7.25
CA VAL A 371 -19.28 -7.19 -7.34
C VAL A 371 -19.29 -5.78 -6.76
N ASP A 372 -20.32 -4.98 -7.06
CA ASP A 372 -20.51 -3.65 -6.49
C ASP A 372 -20.64 -3.69 -4.96
N HIS A 373 -21.39 -4.67 -4.44
CA HIS A 373 -21.54 -4.88 -3.01
C HIS A 373 -20.21 -5.26 -2.35
N CYS A 374 -19.45 -6.18 -2.95
CA CYS A 374 -18.10 -6.54 -2.47
C CYS A 374 -17.19 -5.32 -2.44
N LYS A 375 -17.18 -4.51 -3.50
CA LYS A 375 -16.39 -3.28 -3.59
C LYS A 375 -16.79 -2.27 -2.50
N ALA A 376 -18.09 -2.06 -2.26
CA ALA A 376 -18.58 -1.18 -1.20
C ALA A 376 -18.20 -1.65 0.22
N LYS A 377 -17.94 -2.95 0.41
CA LYS A 377 -17.45 -3.52 1.66
C LYS A 377 -15.92 -3.57 1.78
N GLY A 378 -15.19 -3.03 0.80
CA GLY A 378 -13.73 -3.12 0.75
C GLY A 378 -13.20 -4.52 0.44
N LEU A 379 -14.05 -5.39 -0.11
CA LEU A 379 -13.72 -6.75 -0.56
C LEU A 379 -13.48 -6.78 -2.08
N ASP A 380 -13.01 -5.68 -2.66
CA ASP A 380 -12.69 -5.62 -4.09
C ASP A 380 -11.50 -6.54 -4.38
N SER A 381 -11.69 -7.47 -5.32
CA SER A 381 -10.69 -8.48 -5.68
C SER A 381 -10.50 -8.48 -7.19
N PRO A 382 -9.24 -8.45 -7.69
CA PRO A 382 -8.95 -8.56 -9.10
C PRO A 382 -9.59 -9.78 -9.75
N ILE A 383 -9.75 -10.89 -9.01
CA ILE A 383 -10.37 -12.12 -9.51
C ILE A 383 -11.86 -11.91 -9.77
N LEU A 384 -12.57 -11.20 -8.88
CA LEU A 384 -13.99 -10.87 -9.07
C LEU A 384 -14.18 -9.94 -10.27
N GLN A 385 -13.30 -8.95 -10.42
CA GLN A 385 -13.31 -8.04 -11.58
C GLN A 385 -13.01 -8.77 -12.88
N GLN A 386 -12.08 -9.75 -12.87
CA GLN A 386 -11.78 -10.60 -14.02
C GLN A 386 -12.96 -11.50 -14.40
N LEU A 387 -13.66 -12.07 -13.42
CA LEU A 387 -14.86 -12.87 -13.66
C LEU A 387 -15.98 -12.01 -14.28
N LEU A 388 -16.28 -10.85 -13.68
CA LEU A 388 -17.26 -9.92 -14.21
C LEU A 388 -16.89 -9.48 -15.63
N LEU A 389 -15.63 -9.10 -15.86
CA LEU A 389 -15.15 -8.70 -17.18
C LEU A 389 -15.34 -9.81 -18.21
N SER A 390 -15.03 -11.07 -17.86
CA SER A 390 -15.19 -12.23 -18.74
C SER A 390 -16.64 -12.41 -19.19
N VAL A 391 -17.60 -12.29 -18.26
CA VAL A 391 -19.03 -12.48 -18.51
C VAL A 391 -19.58 -11.30 -19.31
N LEU A 392 -19.22 -10.07 -18.96
CA LEU A 392 -19.62 -8.87 -19.71
C LEU A 392 -19.13 -8.91 -21.16
N CYS A 393 -17.89 -9.35 -21.39
CA CYS A 393 -17.34 -9.45 -22.74
C CYS A 393 -18.06 -10.53 -23.57
N GLU A 394 -18.41 -11.66 -22.97
CA GLU A 394 -19.13 -12.75 -23.65
C GLU A 394 -20.52 -12.29 -24.14
N HIS A 395 -21.27 -11.57 -23.31
CA HIS A 395 -22.57 -11.01 -23.72
C HIS A 395 -22.42 -9.87 -24.73
N ALA A 396 -21.40 -9.01 -24.58
CA ALA A 396 -21.12 -7.94 -25.53
C ALA A 396 -20.71 -8.47 -26.93
N GLU A 397 -19.99 -9.59 -26.98
CA GLU A 397 -19.64 -10.26 -28.24
C GLU A 397 -20.84 -10.91 -28.91
N ALA A 398 -21.74 -11.51 -28.13
CA ALA A 398 -22.92 -12.20 -28.64
C ALA A 398 -23.97 -11.22 -29.20
N ASP A 399 -24.41 -10.28 -28.38
CA ASP A 399 -25.36 -9.23 -28.77
C ASP A 399 -25.33 -8.07 -27.75
N PRO A 400 -24.71 -6.92 -28.08
CA PRO A 400 -24.65 -5.77 -27.18
C PRO A 400 -26.02 -5.12 -26.93
N HIS A 401 -27.05 -5.47 -27.71
CA HIS A 401 -28.44 -5.04 -27.52
C HIS A 401 -29.35 -6.17 -27.02
N GLY A 402 -28.78 -7.34 -26.73
CA GLY A 402 -29.52 -8.53 -26.36
C GLY A 402 -30.22 -8.41 -25.00
N PRO A 403 -31.22 -9.26 -24.72
CA PRO A 403 -32.02 -9.21 -23.50
C PRO A 403 -31.18 -9.38 -22.22
N ALA A 404 -30.07 -10.13 -22.29
CA ALA A 404 -29.13 -10.28 -21.18
C ALA A 404 -28.51 -8.93 -20.76
N VAL A 405 -28.06 -8.13 -21.74
CA VAL A 405 -27.49 -6.80 -21.51
C VAL A 405 -28.58 -5.81 -21.09
N GLN A 406 -29.81 -5.98 -21.56
CA GLN A 406 -30.93 -5.12 -21.17
C GLN A 406 -31.22 -5.14 -19.67
N GLY A 407 -30.99 -6.25 -18.99
CA GLY A 407 -31.15 -6.34 -17.52
C GLY A 407 -30.10 -5.58 -16.71
N LEU A 408 -29.00 -5.13 -17.31
CA LEU A 408 -27.98 -4.32 -16.61
C LEU A 408 -28.41 -2.86 -16.42
N LEU A 409 -29.43 -2.39 -17.13
CA LEU A 409 -29.82 -0.99 -17.11
C LEU A 409 -30.85 -0.65 -16.05
N ASP A 410 -30.70 0.54 -15.48
CA ASP A 410 -31.86 1.33 -15.02
C ASP A 410 -32.59 1.89 -16.24
N GLU A 411 -33.93 1.95 -16.21
CA GLU A 411 -34.84 2.29 -17.34
C GLU A 411 -34.48 3.58 -18.13
N SER A 412 -33.57 4.41 -17.64
CA SER A 412 -33.14 5.69 -18.23
C SER A 412 -31.81 5.67 -19.01
N ALA A 413 -31.01 4.61 -18.92
CA ALA A 413 -29.66 4.57 -19.49
C ALA A 413 -29.63 4.01 -20.93
N ARG A 414 -28.61 4.40 -21.72
CA ARG A 414 -28.39 3.84 -23.06
C ARG A 414 -27.62 2.53 -22.96
N LEU A 415 -28.16 1.45 -23.53
CA LEU A 415 -27.61 0.08 -23.47
C LEU A 415 -26.10 0.01 -23.73
N PRO A 416 -25.57 0.52 -24.86
CA PRO A 416 -24.16 0.33 -25.16
C PRO A 416 -23.25 1.18 -24.28
N GLN A 417 -23.75 2.32 -23.79
CA GLN A 417 -23.00 3.22 -22.92
C GLN A 417 -22.75 2.60 -21.54
N GLU A 418 -23.79 2.05 -20.91
CA GLU A 418 -23.64 1.40 -19.59
C GLU A 418 -22.77 0.15 -19.70
N LEU A 419 -22.97 -0.66 -20.75
CA LEU A 419 -22.14 -1.83 -21.00
C LEU A 419 -20.66 -1.45 -21.18
N ALA A 420 -20.37 -0.40 -21.95
CA ALA A 420 -19.01 0.12 -22.11
C ALA A 420 -18.42 0.61 -20.77
N SER A 421 -19.22 1.26 -19.93
CA SER A 421 -18.79 1.74 -18.62
C SER A 421 -18.44 0.58 -17.68
N ARG A 422 -19.30 -0.44 -17.59
CA ARG A 422 -19.07 -1.64 -16.79
C ARG A 422 -17.84 -2.43 -17.24
N ILE A 423 -17.65 -2.59 -18.55
CA ILE A 423 -16.42 -3.19 -19.11
C ILE A 423 -15.20 -2.37 -18.72
N CYS A 424 -15.28 -1.04 -18.79
CA CYS A 424 -14.18 -0.16 -18.41
C CYS A 424 -13.83 -0.25 -16.92
N GLU A 425 -14.83 -0.30 -16.03
CA GLU A 425 -14.59 -0.43 -14.59
C GLU A 425 -13.95 -1.78 -14.26
N ALA A 426 -14.47 -2.88 -14.80
CA ALA A 426 -13.95 -4.21 -14.57
C ALA A 426 -12.52 -4.37 -15.13
N ALA A 427 -12.24 -3.81 -16.31
CA ALA A 427 -10.89 -3.78 -16.89
C ALA A 427 -9.89 -3.01 -16.00
N LYS A 428 -10.26 -1.83 -15.49
CA LYS A 428 -9.40 -1.05 -14.56
C LYS A 428 -9.16 -1.79 -13.24
N GLY A 429 -10.18 -2.39 -12.66
CA GLY A 429 -10.06 -3.17 -11.43
C GLY A 429 -9.03 -4.30 -11.57
N SER A 430 -8.97 -4.92 -12.76
CA SER A 430 -8.01 -5.97 -13.06
C SER A 430 -6.56 -5.50 -13.31
N GLU A 431 -6.31 -4.21 -13.60
CA GLU A 431 -4.94 -3.66 -13.73
C GLU A 431 -4.22 -3.46 -12.40
N SER A 432 -4.96 -3.31 -11.30
CA SER A 432 -4.40 -2.92 -9.99
C SER A 432 -3.53 -3.98 -9.31
N SER A 433 -3.46 -5.19 -9.89
CA SER A 433 -2.73 -6.32 -9.32
C SER A 433 -1.32 -6.41 -9.90
N GLU A 434 -0.32 -6.67 -9.05
CA GLU A 434 1.01 -7.15 -9.48
C GLU A 434 0.94 -8.50 -10.23
N SER A 435 -0.26 -9.10 -10.31
CA SER A 435 -0.53 -10.29 -11.10
C SER A 435 -0.26 -10.04 -12.59
N PRO A 436 0.34 -11.00 -13.31
CA PRO A 436 0.48 -10.92 -14.76
C PRO A 436 -0.87 -10.65 -15.43
N ALA A 437 -0.84 -9.85 -16.49
CA ALA A 437 -2.02 -9.54 -17.30
C ALA A 437 -2.82 -10.81 -17.61
N PRO A 438 -4.15 -10.82 -17.44
CA PRO A 438 -4.98 -12.00 -17.64
C PRO A 438 -5.04 -12.33 -19.14
N CYS A 439 -4.07 -13.11 -19.62
CA CYS A 439 -3.87 -13.41 -21.03
C CYS A 439 -5.12 -14.02 -21.67
N PHE A 440 -5.88 -14.80 -20.89
CA PHE A 440 -7.14 -15.45 -21.30
C PHE A 440 -8.30 -14.47 -21.52
N LEU A 441 -8.28 -13.28 -20.92
CA LEU A 441 -9.33 -12.26 -21.09
C LEU A 441 -9.09 -11.38 -22.32
N LEU A 442 -7.86 -11.32 -22.81
CA LEU A 442 -7.49 -10.40 -23.88
C LEU A 442 -8.23 -10.65 -25.20
N PRO A 443 -8.42 -11.91 -25.68
CA PRO A 443 -9.26 -12.17 -26.85
C PRO A 443 -10.69 -11.68 -26.67
N ARG A 444 -11.34 -12.03 -25.55
CA ARG A 444 -12.72 -11.65 -25.22
C ARG A 444 -12.91 -10.14 -25.11
N LEU A 445 -11.99 -9.47 -24.43
CA LEU A 445 -12.04 -8.01 -24.30
C LEU A 445 -11.87 -7.33 -25.67
N SER A 446 -10.95 -7.84 -26.50
CA SER A 446 -10.73 -7.27 -27.83
C SER A 446 -11.93 -7.48 -28.76
N GLY A 447 -12.59 -8.64 -28.71
CA GLY A 447 -13.77 -8.94 -29.51
C GLY A 447 -14.96 -8.11 -29.07
N ALA A 448 -15.23 -8.03 -27.77
CA ALA A 448 -16.29 -7.18 -27.22
C ALA A 448 -16.13 -5.70 -27.63
N LEU A 449 -14.91 -5.16 -27.55
CA LEU A 449 -14.64 -3.77 -27.97
C LEU A 449 -14.81 -3.58 -29.48
N VAL A 450 -14.47 -4.58 -30.30
CA VAL A 450 -14.74 -4.53 -31.74
C VAL A 450 -16.24 -4.52 -32.01
N THR A 451 -17.00 -5.40 -31.37
CA THR A 451 -18.46 -5.44 -31.53
C THR A 451 -19.11 -4.12 -31.15
N LEU A 452 -18.70 -3.53 -30.02
CA LEU A 452 -19.14 -2.19 -29.59
C LEU A 452 -18.76 -1.06 -30.57
N THR A 453 -17.71 -1.25 -31.37
CA THR A 453 -17.22 -0.24 -32.33
C THR A 453 -17.49 -0.57 -33.79
N ALA A 454 -18.17 -1.68 -34.08
CA ALA A 454 -18.49 -2.13 -35.43
C ALA A 454 -19.61 -1.31 -36.08
N LEU A 455 -20.34 -0.52 -35.30
CA LEU A 455 -21.36 0.41 -35.76
C LEU A 455 -20.76 1.53 -36.62
N ASP A 456 -21.54 2.08 -37.55
CA ASP A 456 -21.10 3.20 -38.38
C ASP A 456 -20.70 4.39 -37.49
N SER A 457 -19.67 5.17 -37.88
CA SER A 457 -19.09 6.18 -36.98
C SER A 457 -20.07 7.24 -36.46
N HIS A 458 -21.18 7.46 -37.18
CA HIS A 458 -22.25 8.35 -36.75
C HIS A 458 -23.16 7.69 -35.70
N GLU A 459 -23.51 6.42 -35.92
CA GLU A 459 -24.30 5.60 -34.99
C GLU A 459 -23.52 5.33 -33.70
N LEU A 460 -22.22 5.05 -33.82
CA LEU A 460 -21.34 4.83 -32.68
C LEU A 460 -21.36 6.01 -31.69
N ALA A 461 -21.29 7.23 -32.21
CA ALA A 461 -21.37 8.44 -31.38
C ALA A 461 -22.77 8.68 -30.83
N GLN A 462 -23.81 8.35 -31.60
CA GLN A 462 -25.19 8.47 -31.18
C GLN A 462 -25.55 7.48 -30.07
N ASP A 463 -25.04 6.25 -30.13
CA ASP A 463 -25.42 5.17 -29.23
C ASP A 463 -24.59 5.16 -27.95
N LEU A 464 -23.27 5.32 -28.05
CA LEU A 464 -22.38 5.36 -26.88
C LEU A 464 -22.36 6.72 -26.19
N GLY A 465 -22.65 7.79 -26.93
CA GLY A 465 -22.41 9.15 -26.46
C GLY A 465 -20.92 9.44 -26.17
N PRO A 466 -20.62 10.63 -25.63
CA PRO A 466 -19.24 11.03 -25.35
C PRO A 466 -18.58 10.19 -24.25
N ASP A 467 -19.34 9.79 -23.23
CA ASP A 467 -18.82 9.06 -22.08
C ASP A 467 -18.60 7.58 -22.42
N GLY A 468 -19.52 6.94 -23.15
CA GLY A 468 -19.34 5.57 -23.63
C GLY A 468 -18.15 5.45 -24.59
N LEU A 469 -17.96 6.41 -25.50
CA LEU A 469 -16.76 6.48 -26.36
C LEU A 469 -15.47 6.58 -25.53
N LEU A 470 -15.50 7.35 -24.44
CA LEU A 470 -14.35 7.50 -23.55
C LEU A 470 -14.06 6.21 -22.77
N ASP A 471 -15.09 5.49 -22.35
CA ASP A 471 -14.96 4.22 -21.63
C ASP A 471 -14.50 3.07 -22.54
N VAL A 472 -14.96 3.03 -23.79
CA VAL A 472 -14.40 2.14 -24.83
C VAL A 472 -12.91 2.45 -25.03
N ALA A 473 -12.54 3.73 -25.11
CA ALA A 473 -11.15 4.14 -25.31
C ALA A 473 -10.24 3.82 -24.10
N LYS A 474 -10.75 3.96 -22.87
CA LYS A 474 -10.06 3.53 -21.65
C LYS A 474 -9.86 2.01 -21.65
N SER A 475 -10.89 1.23 -21.95
CA SER A 475 -10.82 -0.24 -22.04
C SER A 475 -9.84 -0.71 -23.12
N ALA A 476 -9.87 -0.08 -24.30
CA ALA A 476 -8.91 -0.34 -25.36
C ALA A 476 -7.48 -0.04 -24.94
N THR A 477 -7.25 0.99 -24.11
CA THR A 477 -5.92 1.31 -23.56
C THR A 477 -5.41 0.24 -22.61
N VAL A 478 -6.29 -0.29 -21.74
CA VAL A 478 -5.96 -1.41 -20.83
C VAL A 478 -5.57 -2.65 -21.64
N ALA A 479 -6.40 -3.05 -22.60
CA ALA A 479 -6.10 -4.18 -23.50
C ALA A 479 -4.78 -3.98 -24.26
N SER A 480 -4.54 -2.75 -24.74
CA SER A 480 -3.30 -2.38 -25.43
C SER A 480 -2.05 -2.53 -24.55
N SER A 481 -2.16 -2.17 -23.27
CA SER A 481 -1.10 -2.32 -22.27
C SER A 481 -0.79 -3.80 -22.00
N TRP A 482 -1.81 -4.65 -21.92
CA TRP A 482 -1.67 -6.10 -21.78
C TRP A 482 -0.96 -6.71 -22.98
N THR A 483 -1.35 -6.34 -24.21
CA THR A 483 -0.68 -6.78 -25.45
C THR A 483 0.80 -6.38 -25.48
N ALA A 484 1.14 -5.14 -25.09
CA ALA A 484 2.53 -4.69 -25.02
C ALA A 484 3.35 -5.46 -23.94
N THR A 485 2.70 -5.88 -22.86
CA THR A 485 3.34 -6.67 -21.80
C THR A 485 3.59 -8.11 -22.26
N LEU A 486 2.70 -8.68 -23.06
CA LEU A 486 2.88 -10.01 -23.67
C LEU A 486 4.11 -10.05 -24.58
N GLU A 487 4.29 -9.06 -25.45
CA GLU A 487 5.44 -8.94 -26.36
C GLU A 487 6.80 -8.82 -25.65
N THR A 488 6.82 -8.25 -24.45
CA THR A 488 8.05 -8.03 -23.67
C THR A 488 8.35 -9.15 -22.67
N SER A 489 7.40 -10.08 -22.47
CA SER A 489 7.53 -11.16 -21.49
C SER A 489 8.40 -12.30 -22.03
N ARG A 490 9.23 -12.91 -21.16
CA ARG A 490 10.10 -14.03 -21.54
C ARG A 490 9.27 -15.34 -21.69
N PRO A 491 9.62 -16.22 -22.65
CA PRO A 491 8.82 -17.39 -23.04
C PRO A 491 8.86 -18.59 -22.05
N GLY A 492 8.83 -18.35 -20.74
CA GLY A 492 9.20 -19.38 -19.75
C GLY A 492 8.13 -19.82 -18.74
N ILE A 493 7.09 -19.02 -18.46
CA ILE A 493 6.22 -19.26 -17.27
C ILE A 493 4.75 -18.85 -17.52
N ARG A 494 4.28 -18.73 -18.77
CA ARG A 494 2.91 -18.25 -19.02
C ARG A 494 2.19 -19.13 -20.02
N GLN A 495 0.89 -19.31 -19.80
CA GLN A 495 -0.03 -19.78 -20.84
C GLN A 495 -0.01 -18.71 -21.94
N GLU A 496 0.79 -18.96 -22.96
CA GLU A 496 0.87 -18.06 -24.10
C GLU A 496 -0.39 -18.25 -24.94
N LEU A 497 -1.02 -17.14 -25.32
CA LEU A 497 -1.98 -17.11 -26.41
C LEU A 497 -1.33 -17.75 -27.63
N CYS A 498 -2.08 -18.52 -28.41
CA CYS A 498 -1.55 -19.00 -29.68
C CYS A 498 -1.28 -17.80 -30.61
N GLU A 499 -0.34 -17.93 -31.54
CA GLU A 499 -0.01 -16.83 -32.48
C GLU A 499 -1.25 -16.33 -33.23
N GLN A 500 -2.18 -17.22 -33.57
CA GLN A 500 -3.45 -16.87 -34.20
C GLN A 500 -4.33 -15.95 -33.33
N GLU A 501 -4.44 -16.24 -32.03
CA GLU A 501 -5.19 -15.39 -31.09
C GLU A 501 -4.51 -14.03 -30.91
N LYS A 502 -3.16 -14.01 -30.86
CA LYS A 502 -2.40 -12.75 -30.77
C LYS A 502 -2.68 -11.87 -31.99
N ASP A 503 -2.60 -12.43 -33.19
CA ASP A 503 -2.89 -11.71 -34.44
C ASP A 503 -4.33 -11.19 -34.46
N GLN A 504 -5.30 -12.01 -34.02
CA GLN A 504 -6.70 -11.59 -33.91
C GLN A 504 -6.89 -10.43 -32.93
N VAL A 505 -6.28 -10.49 -31.75
CA VAL A 505 -6.31 -9.39 -30.76
C VAL A 505 -5.74 -8.10 -31.35
N ILE A 506 -4.60 -8.20 -32.05
CA ILE A 506 -3.94 -7.06 -32.68
C ILE A 506 -4.82 -6.43 -33.77
N GLN A 507 -5.45 -7.27 -34.60
CA GLN A 507 -6.39 -6.83 -35.62
C GLN A 507 -7.62 -6.15 -35.00
N ASN A 508 -8.19 -6.76 -33.97
CA ASN A 508 -9.35 -6.25 -33.23
C ASN A 508 -9.06 -4.87 -32.63
N LEU A 509 -8.00 -4.74 -31.83
CA LEU A 509 -7.63 -3.47 -31.23
C LEU A 509 -7.29 -2.40 -32.27
N SER A 510 -6.68 -2.78 -33.40
CA SER A 510 -6.43 -1.85 -34.50
C SER A 510 -7.72 -1.32 -35.13
N ALA A 511 -8.75 -2.15 -35.26
CA ALA A 511 -10.06 -1.74 -35.74
C ALA A 511 -10.75 -0.77 -34.76
N VAL A 512 -10.73 -1.09 -33.45
CA VAL A 512 -11.25 -0.22 -32.38
C VAL A 512 -10.62 1.16 -32.43
N TRP A 513 -9.28 1.25 -32.50
CA TRP A 513 -8.58 2.53 -32.55
C TRP A 513 -8.91 3.34 -33.82
N LYS A 514 -9.09 2.67 -34.98
CA LYS A 514 -9.54 3.34 -36.22
C LYS A 514 -10.96 3.89 -36.09
N ALA A 515 -11.88 3.12 -35.49
CA ALA A 515 -13.25 3.55 -35.25
C ALA A 515 -13.31 4.77 -34.31
N LEU A 516 -12.57 4.71 -33.19
CA LEU A 516 -12.44 5.83 -32.24
C LEU A 516 -11.81 7.08 -32.87
N GLY A 517 -10.86 6.91 -33.78
CA GLY A 517 -10.28 8.00 -34.55
C GLY A 517 -11.33 8.73 -35.40
N LYS A 518 -12.14 7.97 -36.14
CA LYS A 518 -13.23 8.51 -36.97
C LYS A 518 -14.31 9.20 -36.11
N ALA A 519 -14.77 8.55 -35.04
CA ALA A 519 -15.79 9.10 -34.15
C ALA A 519 -15.33 10.36 -33.40
N SER A 520 -14.03 10.53 -33.16
CA SER A 520 -13.53 11.77 -32.55
C SER A 520 -13.56 12.97 -33.50
N ALA A 521 -13.45 12.73 -34.82
CA ALA A 521 -13.45 13.78 -35.83
C ALA A 521 -14.80 14.48 -35.94
N THR A 522 -15.88 13.87 -35.44
CA THR A 522 -17.22 14.46 -35.36
C THR A 522 -17.40 15.40 -34.17
N GLY A 523 -16.36 15.63 -33.35
CA GLY A 523 -16.38 16.61 -32.25
C GLY A 523 -17.08 16.15 -30.97
N VAL A 524 -17.47 14.87 -30.90
CA VAL A 524 -18.29 14.31 -29.81
C VAL A 524 -17.48 14.20 -28.51
N LEU A 525 -16.19 13.86 -28.60
CA LEU A 525 -15.29 13.83 -27.44
C LEU A 525 -14.90 15.26 -27.02
N ARG A 526 -15.61 15.80 -26.03
CA ARG A 526 -15.28 17.10 -25.44
C ARG A 526 -13.84 17.10 -24.88
N PRO A 527 -13.13 18.25 -24.91
CA PRO A 527 -11.85 18.38 -24.25
C PRO A 527 -12.02 18.31 -22.72
N SER A 528 -11.92 17.10 -22.16
CA SER A 528 -11.89 16.86 -20.71
C SER A 528 -10.46 16.60 -20.24
N TRP A 529 -10.22 16.74 -18.94
CA TRP A 529 -8.96 16.35 -18.31
C TRP A 529 -8.67 14.85 -18.50
N GLU A 530 -9.71 14.01 -18.51
CA GLU A 530 -9.60 12.56 -18.75
C GLU A 530 -9.04 12.25 -20.13
N ARG A 531 -9.46 13.01 -21.16
CA ARG A 531 -8.89 12.89 -22.51
C ARG A 531 -7.40 13.20 -22.54
N ARG A 532 -6.94 14.20 -21.78
CA ARG A 532 -5.52 14.55 -21.67
C ARG A 532 -4.73 13.42 -21.00
N LEU A 533 -5.28 12.85 -19.93
CA LEU A 533 -4.68 11.71 -19.23
C LEU A 533 -4.59 10.47 -20.13
N LEU A 534 -5.67 10.14 -20.84
CA LEU A 534 -5.71 9.03 -21.79
C LEU A 534 -4.70 9.21 -22.92
N ARG A 535 -4.62 10.42 -23.48
CA ARG A 535 -3.61 10.79 -24.47
C ARG A 535 -2.20 10.57 -23.95
N SER A 536 -1.90 11.01 -22.72
CA SER A 536 -0.58 10.82 -22.10
C SER A 536 -0.22 9.35 -21.98
N LYS A 537 -1.16 8.49 -21.52
CA LYS A 537 -0.94 7.04 -21.42
C LYS A 537 -0.69 6.40 -22.79
N LEU A 538 -1.45 6.80 -23.81
CA LEU A 538 -1.29 6.28 -25.17
C LEU A 538 0.04 6.71 -25.80
N GLU A 539 0.49 7.94 -25.54
CA GLU A 539 1.81 8.42 -26.00
C GLU A 539 2.96 7.62 -25.38
N GLU A 540 2.83 7.17 -24.12
CA GLU A 540 3.79 6.27 -23.47
C GLU A 540 3.75 4.86 -24.06
N LEU A 541 2.55 4.35 -24.38
CA LEU A 541 2.36 2.99 -24.89
C LEU A 541 2.73 2.84 -26.38
N LYS A 542 2.58 3.88 -27.20
CA LYS A 542 2.63 3.77 -28.67
C LYS A 542 3.90 3.10 -29.21
N ASP A 543 5.05 3.30 -28.57
CA ASP A 543 6.32 2.78 -29.05
C ASP A 543 6.53 1.30 -28.64
N ARG A 544 5.77 0.83 -27.64
CA ARG A 544 5.80 -0.54 -27.12
C ARG A 544 4.79 -1.47 -27.82
N LEU A 545 3.84 -0.92 -28.58
CA LEU A 545 2.80 -1.69 -29.25
C LEU A 545 3.28 -2.46 -30.48
N PRO A 546 2.56 -3.49 -30.94
CA PRO A 546 2.80 -4.12 -32.24
C PRO A 546 2.65 -3.13 -33.40
N LYS A 547 3.51 -3.26 -34.44
CA LYS A 547 3.55 -2.36 -35.61
C LYS A 547 2.18 -2.00 -36.23
N PRO A 548 1.28 -2.95 -36.54
CA PRO A 548 -0.02 -2.62 -37.15
C PRO A 548 -0.90 -1.73 -36.25
N MET A 549 -0.75 -1.88 -34.93
CA MET A 549 -1.52 -1.13 -33.95
C MET A 549 -0.98 0.29 -33.75
N ARG A 550 0.35 0.49 -33.86
CA ARG A 550 0.99 1.81 -33.71
C ARG A 550 0.43 2.85 -34.69
N ALA A 551 0.18 2.45 -35.93
CA ALA A 551 -0.38 3.33 -36.94
C ALA A 551 -1.78 3.78 -36.54
N SER A 552 -2.65 2.83 -36.20
CA SER A 552 -4.03 3.10 -35.77
C SER A 552 -4.11 3.98 -34.52
N VAL A 553 -3.27 3.72 -33.51
CA VAL A 553 -3.19 4.56 -32.29
C VAL A 553 -2.67 5.95 -32.61
N ARG A 554 -1.68 6.10 -33.50
CA ARG A 554 -1.16 7.41 -33.91
C ARG A 554 -2.21 8.22 -34.65
N ASP A 555 -2.95 7.59 -35.57
CA ASP A 555 -4.01 8.25 -36.33
C ASP A 555 -5.15 8.70 -35.39
N ALA A 556 -5.52 7.85 -34.43
CA ALA A 556 -6.45 8.21 -33.36
C ALA A 556 -5.93 9.41 -32.53
N LEU A 557 -4.68 9.38 -32.07
CA LEU A 557 -4.07 10.49 -31.32
C LEU A 557 -4.01 11.80 -32.11
N VAL A 558 -3.76 11.74 -33.42
CA VAL A 558 -3.75 12.91 -34.31
C VAL A 558 -5.17 13.47 -34.45
N SER A 559 -6.16 12.61 -34.69
CA SER A 559 -7.58 13.02 -34.75
C SER A 559 -8.05 13.63 -33.43
N TRP A 560 -7.56 13.10 -32.29
CA TRP A 560 -7.89 13.62 -30.97
C TRP A 560 -7.18 14.92 -30.64
N GLY A 561 -5.99 15.09 -31.20
CA GLY A 561 -5.21 16.31 -31.12
C GLY A 561 -5.72 17.42 -32.02
N GLY A 562 -6.86 17.21 -32.71
CA GLY A 562 -7.62 18.13 -33.56
C GLY A 562 -6.91 19.46 -33.78
N ALA A 563 -6.33 19.62 -34.97
CA ALA A 563 -5.51 20.76 -35.34
C ALA A 563 -6.05 22.07 -34.75
N THR A 564 -5.45 22.52 -33.63
CA THR A 564 -5.50 23.93 -33.22
C THR A 564 -4.60 24.72 -34.17
N LYS A 565 -4.80 24.56 -35.48
CA LYS A 565 -4.35 25.54 -36.46
C LYS A 565 -5.43 26.62 -36.46
N SER A 566 -5.10 27.76 -35.87
CA SER A 566 -5.92 28.98 -35.84
C SER A 566 -7.07 29.03 -34.82
N SER A 567 -6.75 29.00 -33.53
CA SER A 567 -7.36 29.99 -32.63
C SER A 567 -6.27 31.01 -32.30
N SER A 568 -6.49 32.26 -32.68
CA SER A 568 -5.63 33.39 -32.33
C SER A 568 -5.26 33.39 -30.84
N GLY A 569 -4.15 34.05 -30.48
CA GLY A 569 -3.63 34.12 -29.10
C GLY A 569 -4.63 34.52 -28.02
N VAL A 570 -5.81 35.00 -28.40
CA VAL A 570 -6.96 35.31 -27.55
C VAL A 570 -7.47 34.08 -26.78
N GLY A 571 -7.48 32.88 -27.37
CA GLY A 571 -7.96 31.67 -26.68
C GLY A 571 -7.07 31.27 -25.50
N ARG A 572 -5.74 31.32 -25.68
CA ARG A 572 -4.78 31.09 -24.59
C ARG A 572 -4.83 32.21 -23.56
N LEU A 573 -5.01 33.46 -24.00
CA LEU A 573 -5.12 34.60 -23.10
C LEU A 573 -6.36 34.51 -22.20
N LEU A 574 -7.52 34.10 -22.74
CA LEU A 574 -8.74 33.90 -21.94
C LEU A 574 -8.61 32.73 -20.95
N GLU A 575 -7.90 31.67 -21.33
CA GLU A 575 -7.60 30.55 -20.42
C GLU A 575 -6.66 31.02 -19.29
N TYR A 576 -5.59 31.78 -19.60
CA TYR A 576 -4.70 32.38 -18.61
C TYR A 576 -5.39 33.42 -17.71
N ILE A 577 -6.31 34.22 -18.26
CA ILE A 577 -7.11 35.19 -17.49
C ILE A 577 -8.07 34.44 -16.56
N SER A 578 -8.65 33.32 -16.98
CA SER A 578 -9.55 32.52 -16.14
C SER A 578 -8.80 31.86 -14.98
N TRP A 579 -7.62 31.29 -15.24
CA TRP A 579 -6.74 30.76 -14.19
C TRP A 579 -6.15 31.87 -13.30
N GLY A 580 -5.84 33.02 -13.88
CA GLY A 580 -5.37 34.21 -13.17
C GLY A 580 -6.46 34.80 -12.26
N ALA A 581 -7.70 34.88 -12.73
CA ALA A 581 -8.84 35.35 -11.95
C ALA A 581 -9.20 34.39 -10.81
N LEU A 582 -9.14 33.08 -11.05
CA LEU A 582 -9.33 32.06 -10.01
C LEU A 582 -8.21 32.12 -8.96
N GLY A 583 -6.95 32.30 -9.40
CA GLY A 583 -5.80 32.48 -8.51
C GLY A 583 -5.87 33.78 -7.72
N PHE A 584 -6.34 34.87 -8.33
CA PHE A 584 -6.51 36.17 -7.68
C PHE A 584 -7.68 36.16 -6.69
N LEU A 585 -8.77 35.46 -7.00
CA LEU A 585 -9.90 35.24 -6.09
C LEU A 585 -9.46 34.42 -4.86
N LEU A 586 -8.63 33.39 -5.05
CA LEU A 586 -8.07 32.59 -3.95
C LEU A 586 -7.03 33.36 -3.12
N LEU A 587 -6.26 34.27 -3.73
CA LEU A 587 -5.35 35.17 -3.01
C LEU A 587 -6.09 36.23 -2.20
N ALA A 588 -7.20 36.76 -2.72
CA ALA A 588 -8.02 37.76 -2.06
C ALA A 588 -8.80 37.21 -0.86
N ILE A 589 -9.13 35.92 -0.86
CA ILE A 589 -9.78 35.23 0.28
C ILE A 589 -8.76 34.89 1.40
N SER A 590 -7.46 34.94 1.13
CA SER A 590 -6.41 34.49 2.06
C SER A 590 -5.63 35.62 2.75
N SER A 591 -6.19 36.84 2.82
CA SER A 591 -5.52 38.02 3.40
C SER A 591 -6.33 38.70 4.51
N GLU A 592 -6.34 38.09 5.69
CA GLU A 592 -6.58 38.67 7.04
C GLU A 592 -5.47 38.03 7.91
N ASP A 593 -4.47 38.65 8.56
CA ASP A 593 -4.18 39.99 9.13
C ASP A 593 -2.64 40.23 9.06
N GLY A 594 -2.01 41.42 9.13
CA GLY A 594 -2.42 42.80 9.37
C GLY A 594 -1.16 43.68 9.63
N VAL A 595 -1.26 45.01 9.48
CA VAL A 595 -0.46 46.02 10.23
C VAL A 595 -1.37 47.24 10.43
N GLY A 596 -1.52 47.68 11.68
CA GLY A 596 -2.53 48.63 12.12
C GLY A 596 -2.15 50.11 12.13
N ILE A 597 -3.09 50.85 12.76
CA ILE A 597 -3.11 52.27 13.15
C ILE A 597 -3.52 53.24 12.05
N LEU A 598 -4.82 53.57 12.00
CA LEU A 598 -5.33 54.95 12.11
C LEU A 598 -6.84 54.92 12.36
N ARG A 599 -7.25 55.64 13.40
CA ARG A 599 -8.63 55.78 13.90
C ARG A 599 -9.30 56.92 13.12
N PHE A 600 -10.39 56.65 12.38
CA PHE A 600 -11.42 57.65 12.10
C PHE A 600 -12.80 57.00 12.02
N HIS A 601 -13.68 57.41 12.92
CA HIS A 601 -15.13 57.25 12.83
C HIS A 601 -15.65 58.23 11.76
N VAL A 602 -16.19 57.73 10.65
CA VAL A 602 -17.35 58.30 9.93
C VAL A 602 -17.98 57.18 9.10
N VAL A 603 -19.19 56.75 9.44
CA VAL A 603 -20.04 55.98 8.50
C VAL A 603 -20.94 56.99 7.81
N PRO A 604 -20.97 57.07 6.47
CA PRO A 604 -21.84 57.99 5.74
C PRO A 604 -23.32 57.66 5.94
N ASP A 605 -24.15 58.68 6.19
CA ASP A 605 -25.61 58.58 6.40
C ASP A 605 -26.36 57.90 5.25
N ALA A 606 -25.76 57.82 4.06
CA ALA A 606 -26.32 57.17 2.89
C ALA A 606 -26.46 55.64 3.02
N TRP A 607 -25.83 55.00 4.01
CA TRP A 607 -25.84 53.54 4.18
C TRP A 607 -26.70 53.04 5.34
N GLN A 608 -27.28 53.94 6.15
CA GLN A 608 -28.17 53.56 7.24
C GLN A 608 -29.55 52.98 6.82
N PRO A 609 -30.14 53.32 5.66
CA PRO A 609 -31.43 52.73 5.27
C PRO A 609 -31.33 51.25 4.86
N LEU A 610 -30.19 50.82 4.32
CA LEU A 610 -30.04 49.49 3.73
C LEU A 610 -29.77 48.38 4.77
N ILE A 611 -29.25 48.75 5.94
CA ILE A 611 -28.97 47.82 7.06
C ILE A 611 -30.22 47.62 7.95
N LYS A 612 -31.21 48.54 7.87
CA LYS A 612 -32.45 48.44 8.65
C LYS A 612 -33.51 47.52 8.03
N GLU A 613 -33.38 47.15 6.76
CA GLU A 613 -34.41 46.37 6.05
C GLU A 613 -34.14 44.86 5.99
N THR A 614 -32.96 44.38 6.43
CA THR A 614 -32.60 42.95 6.38
C THR A 614 -32.60 42.21 7.72
N CYS A 615 -32.94 42.88 8.83
CA CYS A 615 -32.96 42.27 10.18
C CYS A 615 -34.33 42.34 10.90
N CYS A 616 -35.44 42.52 10.18
CA CYS A 616 -36.78 42.45 10.76
C CYS A 616 -37.76 41.69 9.85
N SER A 617 -37.75 40.35 9.90
CA SER A 617 -38.97 39.56 9.70
C SER A 617 -38.81 38.15 10.27
N SER A 618 -39.23 37.97 11.52
CA SER A 618 -39.56 36.65 12.08
C SER A 618 -40.64 36.81 13.16
N GLU A 619 -41.90 36.91 12.76
CA GLU A 619 -43.09 36.55 13.57
C GLU A 619 -44.19 36.08 12.60
N LEU A 620 -44.60 34.81 12.64
CA LEU A 620 -45.72 34.25 13.42
C LEU A 620 -47.11 34.68 12.91
N CYS A 621 -47.87 33.71 12.39
CA CYS A 621 -49.32 33.78 12.28
C CYS A 621 -49.97 32.51 12.88
N VAL A 622 -50.90 32.77 13.78
CA VAL A 622 -51.70 31.87 14.63
C VAL A 622 -52.89 31.29 13.85
N TRP A 623 -53.28 30.03 14.10
CA TRP A 623 -54.71 29.62 14.13
C TRP A 623 -54.95 28.49 15.14
N ARG A 624 -56.19 28.44 15.62
CA ARG A 624 -56.71 27.98 16.92
C ARG A 624 -57.02 26.47 17.03
N ASN A 625 -57.04 26.03 18.30
CA ASN A 625 -57.93 25.06 18.97
C ASN A 625 -58.19 23.69 18.34
N SER A 626 -57.87 22.61 19.08
CA SER A 626 -58.86 21.78 19.81
C SER A 626 -58.18 20.56 20.46
N SER A 627 -58.32 20.42 21.79
CA SER A 627 -58.24 19.13 22.49
C SER A 627 -59.65 18.55 22.62
N PRO A 628 -59.81 17.24 22.92
CA PRO A 628 -60.15 16.93 24.32
C PRO A 628 -59.57 15.62 24.89
N SER A 629 -59.28 15.70 26.20
CA SER A 629 -59.51 14.71 27.28
C SER A 629 -59.04 13.25 27.14
N MET A 630 -58.22 12.79 28.09
CA MET A 630 -58.68 11.89 29.17
C MET A 630 -57.63 11.64 30.29
N THR A 631 -57.99 12.08 31.49
CA THR A 631 -57.84 11.44 32.83
C THR A 631 -56.50 10.85 33.31
N HIS A 632 -55.95 11.50 34.35
CA HIS A 632 -55.12 10.91 35.43
C HIS A 632 -55.96 10.05 36.40
N PRO A 633 -55.33 9.22 37.27
CA PRO A 633 -55.10 9.71 38.65
C PRO A 633 -53.76 9.29 39.31
N ARG A 634 -53.19 10.27 40.04
CA ARG A 634 -52.68 10.24 41.44
C ARG A 634 -51.61 9.21 41.87
N LEU A 635 -50.44 9.70 42.33
CA LEU A 635 -50.11 9.92 43.76
C LEU A 635 -48.72 10.61 43.94
N PRO A 636 -48.46 11.29 45.08
CA PRO A 636 -47.39 12.27 45.28
C PRO A 636 -46.29 11.81 46.26
N LEU A 637 -45.19 12.57 46.36
CA LEU A 637 -44.62 13.14 47.62
C LEU A 637 -43.16 13.59 47.44
N LEU A 638 -42.89 14.81 47.95
CA LEU A 638 -41.69 15.26 48.70
C LEU A 638 -40.32 15.21 47.98
N LEU A 639 -39.42 16.19 47.97
CA LEU A 639 -39.08 17.33 48.83
C LEU A 639 -38.13 18.26 48.04
N SER A 640 -38.29 19.58 48.20
CA SER A 640 -37.25 20.55 48.62
C SER A 640 -35.79 20.31 48.15
N GLY A 641 -35.05 21.25 47.56
CA GLY A 641 -35.14 22.70 47.58
C GLY A 641 -33.72 23.28 47.53
N MET A 642 -33.61 24.53 47.06
CA MET A 642 -32.46 25.45 47.20
C MET A 642 -31.18 25.11 46.43
N ARG A 643 -30.37 26.04 45.93
CA ARG A 643 -30.38 27.48 45.58
C ARG A 643 -28.92 27.76 45.19
N LEU A 644 -28.67 28.57 44.15
CA LEU A 644 -27.59 29.59 43.98
C LEU A 644 -26.12 29.16 44.29
N LEU A 645 -25.04 29.58 43.63
CA LEU A 645 -24.66 30.81 42.93
C LEU A 645 -23.31 30.53 42.24
N THR A 646 -23.12 31.12 41.05
CA THR A 646 -21.88 31.74 40.53
C THR A 646 -20.52 31.36 41.14
N PHE A 647 -19.62 30.88 40.28
CA PHE A 647 -18.48 31.67 39.80
C PHE A 647 -18.20 31.32 38.34
#